data_AF-A0A098LE88-F1
#
_entry.id   AF-A0A098LE88-F1
#
_cell.length_a   1.000
_cell.length_b   1.000
_cell.length_c   1.000
_cell.angle_alpha   90.00
_cell.angle_beta   90.00
_cell.angle_gamma   90.00
#
_symmetry.space_group_name_H-M   'P 1'
#
loop_
_entity.id
_entity.type
_entity.pdbx_description
1 polymer ?
#
loop_
_entity_poly.entity_id
_entity_poly.type
_entity_poly.pdbx_seq_one_letter_code
_entity_poly.pdbx_strand_id
1 'polypeptide(L)'
;MLTMLLLASIYANGQTSYAPNGGPFTPSGDLRVLVIYAGFEGDCSNDQNNGGSAWPLGTNCDALPSFASNLFYDDFTDFASGNTDKTLSNYFYQASRLNPTRSPLRIVGEVYPKRVSISGTSADNYKVFQKIELTDPTFNWSRYDNRINSPDFKYDYSTWGSGDGKIDYVVVIYRKLGSAGYASVGNYTGTGFSVVSNCGFTMDKALFGDVENGVKGLFIHELAHTLINYPHLNNANNVHGSMLFAGGGWGFMENNINFSTNAFEKWYLGWLDIPTGKHITSAAQNGTYTLTDFNTTGDFMVIDLPFTSQRLWVENHIKTNPFEERLAFHNDGCSNPSDPSPQGVLMFVEDMTFSRNTILSALSPSYCNKTKSLHAAGNYDYLRTGSASTTCSWGNNYFDYTLTANPFGQHNDITGIRDNYPTESDPNKITYIRSYNNSTTETGNKRCEDLAVWKRSGVYDMDHWIGSQMAFGNILNQKVGMSYNPAVTNIQTYDQTNEVLSPIYLNGISIKFTGKDGSGNITVEVKYNDTDIERDQRLSGNLVLNDIPDAAIDLKVKSGKTLTIDRTGTPDRITKLNGEFFNPTLLTVKSGAVVQTEMTSIVNIKDNSKVIFENGSTLTVAQASPFTVADEAYLEFNETAQLNIGPTFFTVQPTAELCIKNTNNVLLAGTLTYHSEVWKGSGPLTSVIAPGDYKYLGSVIISNATANLASDITITARDYIEILLNTDIVAASTGAFTAQIGTIQTNCSLSSPRIAVTETLQESEIHLEEFNTGCFRYASLGDDHDHEHPYTTNALESMIIVSPVPSNQMVDVRSMDGLILDVHLNDMSGQIKQSIKSANSLEAKMDISSLPDGVYMLNIKTTMGTVNKKIVKVN
;
A
#
# COMPACT_ATOMS: atom_id res chain seq x y z
N MET A 1 -45.68 -25.90 -30.69
CA MET A 1 -45.31 -26.10 -29.27
C MET A 1 -43.83 -26.45 -29.12
N LEU A 2 -43.32 -27.51 -29.77
CA LEU A 2 -41.89 -27.87 -29.71
C LEU A 2 -40.94 -26.77 -30.24
N THR A 3 -41.33 -26.05 -31.29
CA THR A 3 -40.57 -24.93 -31.86
C THR A 3 -40.55 -23.68 -30.96
N MET A 4 -41.62 -23.46 -30.18
CA MET A 4 -41.66 -22.39 -29.18
C MET A 4 -40.83 -22.74 -27.95
N LEU A 5 -40.80 -24.02 -27.52
CA LEU A 5 -39.88 -24.47 -26.46
C LEU A 5 -38.41 -24.37 -26.90
N LEU A 6 -38.10 -24.67 -28.16
CA LEU A 6 -36.72 -24.54 -28.68
C LEU A 6 -36.27 -23.07 -28.72
N LEU A 7 -37.13 -22.15 -29.19
CA LEU A 7 -36.86 -20.71 -29.22
C LEU A 7 -36.72 -20.12 -27.81
N ALA A 8 -37.53 -20.55 -26.84
CA ALA A 8 -37.40 -20.12 -25.44
C ALA A 8 -36.10 -20.62 -24.79
N SER A 9 -35.65 -21.84 -25.11
CA SER A 9 -34.39 -22.40 -24.59
C SER A 9 -33.13 -21.75 -25.17
N ILE A 10 -33.20 -21.25 -26.41
CA ILE A 10 -32.10 -20.50 -27.06
C ILE A 10 -32.03 -19.07 -26.50
N TYR A 11 -33.17 -18.45 -26.17
CA TYR A 11 -33.20 -17.12 -25.53
C TYR A 11 -32.72 -17.13 -24.07
N ALA A 12 -32.96 -18.20 -23.32
CA ALA A 12 -32.56 -18.29 -21.91
C ALA A 12 -31.04 -18.47 -21.69
N ASN A 13 -30.29 -18.99 -22.68
CA ASN A 13 -28.85 -19.21 -22.58
C ASN A 13 -27.99 -18.02 -23.09
N GLY A 14 -28.62 -16.91 -23.51
CA GLY A 14 -27.92 -15.73 -24.06
C GLY A 14 -28.02 -14.46 -23.21
N GLN A 15 -28.74 -14.48 -22.08
CA GLN A 15 -28.89 -13.30 -21.22
C GLN A 15 -27.60 -13.08 -20.42
N THR A 16 -26.91 -11.97 -20.67
CA THR A 16 -25.77 -11.55 -19.86
C THR A 16 -26.25 -11.08 -18.50
N SER A 17 -25.58 -11.50 -17.42
CA SER A 17 -25.84 -10.97 -16.08
C SER A 17 -25.70 -9.44 -16.06
N TYR A 18 -26.53 -8.78 -15.25
CA TYR A 18 -26.62 -7.34 -15.09
C TYR A 18 -26.97 -6.98 -13.64
N ALA A 19 -26.05 -6.33 -12.94
CA ALA A 19 -26.13 -6.04 -11.51
C ALA A 19 -27.41 -5.31 -11.07
N PRO A 20 -27.96 -4.33 -11.83
CA PRO A 20 -29.24 -3.70 -11.49
C PRO A 20 -30.46 -4.62 -11.49
N ASN A 21 -30.35 -5.85 -12.00
CA ASN A 21 -31.41 -6.85 -11.89
C ASN A 21 -31.43 -7.55 -10.52
N GLY A 22 -30.34 -7.43 -9.74
CA GLY A 22 -30.16 -8.01 -8.40
C GLY A 22 -30.06 -9.54 -8.38
N GLY A 23 -29.71 -10.09 -7.22
CA GLY A 23 -29.60 -11.54 -6.99
C GLY A 23 -30.95 -12.20 -6.68
N PRO A 24 -31.48 -12.05 -5.44
CA PRO A 24 -32.73 -12.65 -4.98
C PRO A 24 -33.97 -11.86 -5.38
N PHE A 25 -33.83 -10.54 -5.58
CA PHE A 25 -34.88 -9.67 -6.08
C PHE A 25 -34.26 -8.45 -6.78
N THR A 26 -35.04 -7.78 -7.63
CA THR A 26 -34.59 -6.57 -8.32
C THR A 26 -34.59 -5.35 -7.39
N PRO A 27 -33.47 -4.59 -7.27
CA PRO A 27 -33.29 -3.42 -6.39
C PRO A 27 -34.10 -2.18 -6.84
N SER A 28 -35.34 -2.36 -7.28
CA SER A 28 -36.28 -1.31 -7.64
C SER A 28 -37.72 -1.76 -7.34
N GLY A 29 -38.65 -0.81 -7.28
CA GLY A 29 -40.06 -1.07 -7.03
C GLY A 29 -40.37 -1.47 -5.58
N ASP A 30 -41.51 -2.12 -5.38
CA ASP A 30 -42.12 -2.33 -4.06
C ASP A 30 -41.79 -3.71 -3.50
N LEU A 31 -41.18 -3.77 -2.32
CA LEU A 31 -40.82 -5.00 -1.64
C LEU A 31 -41.47 -5.04 -0.27
N ARG A 32 -42.17 -6.15 0.05
CA ARG A 32 -42.70 -6.42 1.38
C ARG A 32 -41.80 -7.46 2.05
N VAL A 33 -41.21 -7.09 3.19
CA VAL A 33 -40.31 -7.96 3.96
C VAL A 33 -41.06 -8.51 5.17
N LEU A 34 -41.00 -9.83 5.37
CA LEU A 34 -41.45 -10.46 6.61
C LEU A 34 -40.31 -10.38 7.65
N VAL A 35 -40.56 -9.77 8.81
CA VAL A 35 -39.59 -9.69 9.91
C VAL A 35 -40.03 -10.61 11.05
N ILE A 36 -39.21 -11.59 11.39
CA ILE A 36 -39.48 -12.56 12.45
C ILE A 36 -38.46 -12.39 13.58
N TYR A 37 -38.95 -12.06 14.77
CA TYR A 37 -38.13 -12.07 15.97
C TYR A 37 -38.15 -13.46 16.60
N ALA A 38 -36.97 -14.08 16.73
CA ALA A 38 -36.81 -15.44 17.22
C ALA A 38 -35.99 -15.47 18.53
N GLY A 39 -36.14 -16.55 19.29
CA GLY A 39 -35.38 -16.80 20.51
C GLY A 39 -35.32 -18.30 20.83
N PHE A 40 -34.70 -18.63 21.96
CA PHE A 40 -34.54 -20.01 22.41
C PHE A 40 -35.43 -20.30 23.62
N GLU A 41 -35.97 -21.50 23.70
CA GLU A 41 -36.68 -21.95 24.91
C GLU A 41 -35.75 -21.84 26.13
N GLY A 42 -36.19 -21.11 27.16
CA GLY A 42 -35.40 -20.88 28.38
C GLY A 42 -34.38 -19.73 28.30
N ASP A 43 -34.27 -19.01 27.17
CA ASP A 43 -33.36 -17.86 27.07
C ASP A 43 -33.70 -16.68 28.01
N CYS A 44 -34.93 -16.66 28.52
CA CYS A 44 -35.41 -15.61 29.41
C CYS A 44 -34.91 -15.70 30.86
N SER A 45 -34.39 -16.85 31.30
CA SER A 45 -34.02 -17.07 32.71
C SER A 45 -32.53 -16.83 32.99
N ASN A 46 -31.70 -16.68 31.96
CA ASN A 46 -30.26 -16.48 32.11
C ASN A 46 -29.88 -15.00 31.92
N ASP A 47 -29.81 -14.29 33.05
CA ASP A 47 -29.61 -12.84 33.17
C ASP A 47 -28.20 -12.34 32.79
N GLN A 48 -27.26 -13.24 32.50
CA GLN A 48 -25.85 -12.88 32.62
C GLN A 48 -25.27 -12.04 31.50
N ASN A 49 -25.98 -11.74 30.41
CA ASN A 49 -25.37 -10.94 29.36
C ASN A 49 -26.40 -10.01 28.67
N ASN A 50 -26.33 -8.71 28.98
CA ASN A 50 -26.70 -7.51 28.20
C ASN A 50 -27.94 -7.50 27.29
N GLY A 51 -29.07 -8.09 27.68
CA GLY A 51 -30.36 -7.73 27.10
C GLY A 51 -30.70 -6.28 27.46
N GLY A 52 -30.18 -5.31 26.69
CA GLY A 52 -30.44 -3.89 26.93
C GLY A 52 -31.94 -3.58 27.02
N SER A 53 -32.30 -2.39 27.53
CA SER A 53 -33.69 -1.94 27.70
C SER A 53 -34.56 -2.05 26.43
N ALA A 54 -33.94 -2.11 25.26
CA ALA A 54 -34.58 -2.24 23.95
C ALA A 54 -35.18 -3.63 23.65
N TRP A 55 -34.68 -4.71 24.28
CA TRP A 55 -35.26 -6.05 24.20
C TRP A 55 -35.17 -6.74 25.57
N PRO A 56 -35.94 -6.26 26.57
CA PRO A 56 -35.70 -6.52 27.99
C PRO A 56 -35.95 -7.97 28.38
N LEU A 57 -35.10 -8.52 29.25
CA LEU A 57 -35.25 -9.85 29.87
C LEU A 57 -36.33 -9.77 30.97
N GLY A 58 -37.19 -10.80 31.10
CA GLY A 58 -38.24 -10.80 32.12
C GLY A 58 -39.39 -11.80 31.90
N THR A 59 -40.48 -11.63 32.67
CA THR A 59 -41.65 -12.52 32.72
C THR A 59 -42.45 -12.59 31.41
N ASN A 60 -42.26 -11.64 30.50
CA ASN A 60 -42.87 -11.66 29.18
C ASN A 60 -41.85 -12.08 28.11
N CYS A 61 -41.51 -13.36 28.13
CA CYS A 61 -40.64 -13.99 27.14
C CYS A 61 -41.07 -13.71 25.71
N ASP A 62 -42.37 -13.64 25.42
CA ASP A 62 -42.88 -13.56 24.06
C ASP A 62 -42.92 -12.15 23.49
N ALA A 63 -42.43 -11.15 24.26
CA ALA A 63 -42.38 -9.76 23.84
C ALA A 63 -41.41 -9.53 22.67
N LEU A 64 -41.90 -8.78 21.69
CA LEU A 64 -41.10 -8.19 20.64
C LEU A 64 -40.20 -7.07 21.21
N PRO A 65 -39.07 -6.74 20.57
CA PRO A 65 -38.27 -5.58 20.97
C PRO A 65 -39.07 -4.28 20.80
N SER A 66 -38.76 -3.27 21.62
CA SER A 66 -39.49 -1.99 21.61
C SER A 66 -39.32 -1.20 20.31
N PHE A 67 -38.27 -1.49 19.54
CA PHE A 67 -38.00 -0.88 18.24
C PHE A 67 -38.62 -1.67 17.06
N ALA A 68 -39.33 -2.78 17.30
CA ALA A 68 -39.78 -3.67 16.23
C ALA A 68 -40.59 -2.95 15.13
N SER A 69 -41.46 -2.01 15.53
CA SER A 69 -42.27 -1.20 14.63
C SER A 69 -41.56 0.01 14.04
N ASN A 70 -40.32 0.31 14.46
CA ASN A 70 -39.60 1.53 14.09
C ASN A 70 -38.52 1.28 13.03
N LEU A 71 -38.34 0.03 12.60
CA LEU A 71 -37.35 -0.32 11.59
C LEU A 71 -37.83 0.01 10.17
N PHE A 72 -39.14 -0.13 9.91
CA PHE A 72 -39.74 0.02 8.58
C PHE A 72 -41.01 0.86 8.66
N TYR A 73 -41.43 1.36 7.50
CA TYR A 73 -42.80 1.76 7.26
C TYR A 73 -43.72 0.55 7.11
N ASP A 74 -44.99 0.74 7.47
CA ASP A 74 -46.04 -0.27 7.39
C ASP A 74 -46.72 -0.26 6.01
N ASP A 75 -46.74 0.89 5.32
CA ASP A 75 -47.42 1.07 4.04
C ASP A 75 -46.55 1.79 2.98
N PHE A 76 -46.79 1.46 1.71
CA PHE A 76 -46.12 2.11 0.57
C PHE A 76 -46.54 3.57 0.38
N THR A 77 -47.60 4.04 1.04
CA THR A 77 -47.99 5.46 1.06
C THR A 77 -47.12 6.32 1.96
N ASP A 78 -46.34 5.72 2.86
CA ASP A 78 -45.52 6.46 3.83
C ASP A 78 -44.26 7.08 3.20
N PHE A 79 -43.90 6.65 1.99
CA PHE A 79 -42.72 7.12 1.28
C PHE A 79 -42.93 8.52 0.69
N ALA A 80 -42.13 9.48 1.14
CA ALA A 80 -42.04 10.80 0.54
C ALA A 80 -40.59 11.29 0.45
N SER A 81 -40.30 12.11 -0.57
CA SER A 81 -38.94 12.65 -0.79
C SER A 81 -38.42 13.51 0.36
N GLY A 82 -39.32 14.11 1.15
CA GLY A 82 -39.00 14.97 2.28
C GLY A 82 -38.93 14.27 3.64
N ASN A 83 -39.06 12.94 3.71
CA ASN A 83 -39.01 12.21 4.98
C ASN A 83 -37.61 12.31 5.61
N THR A 84 -37.58 12.59 6.91
CA THR A 84 -36.34 12.79 7.69
C THR A 84 -36.07 11.69 8.71
N ASP A 85 -36.98 10.73 8.88
CA ASP A 85 -36.78 9.61 9.79
C ASP A 85 -35.66 8.67 9.28
N LYS A 86 -35.01 7.99 10.23
CA LYS A 86 -33.92 7.03 9.94
C LYS A 86 -34.43 5.59 9.93
N THR A 87 -35.62 5.33 9.37
CA THR A 87 -36.07 3.96 9.10
C THR A 87 -35.28 3.34 7.95
N LEU A 88 -35.22 2.02 7.88
CA LEU A 88 -34.64 1.30 6.74
C LEU A 88 -35.44 1.56 5.46
N SER A 89 -36.77 1.72 5.57
CA SER A 89 -37.64 2.10 4.46
C SER A 89 -37.19 3.42 3.84
N ASN A 90 -37.01 4.48 4.64
CA ASN A 90 -36.56 5.76 4.13
C ASN A 90 -35.12 5.69 3.58
N TYR A 91 -34.22 4.92 4.22
CA TYR A 91 -32.83 4.75 3.77
C TYR A 91 -32.77 4.28 2.31
N PHE A 92 -33.41 3.13 2.00
CA PHE A 92 -33.37 2.55 0.66
C PHE A 92 -34.11 3.40 -0.38
N TYR A 93 -35.19 4.07 0.03
CA TYR A 93 -35.92 4.97 -0.85
C TYR A 93 -35.09 6.20 -1.21
N GLN A 94 -34.47 6.87 -0.23
CA GLN A 94 -33.61 8.04 -0.46
C GLN A 94 -32.39 7.68 -1.31
N ALA A 95 -31.81 6.50 -1.10
CA ALA A 95 -30.65 6.03 -1.86
C ALA A 95 -30.97 5.76 -3.34
N SER A 96 -32.20 5.29 -3.65
CA SER A 96 -32.58 4.80 -4.98
C SER A 96 -33.43 5.75 -5.83
N ARG A 97 -34.03 6.80 -5.25
CA ARG A 97 -35.04 7.65 -5.90
C ARG A 97 -34.58 8.59 -7.00
N LEU A 98 -33.27 8.74 -7.20
CA LEU A 98 -32.71 9.77 -8.08
C LEU A 98 -32.57 9.29 -9.53
N ASN A 99 -32.75 8.01 -9.83
CA ASN A 99 -32.78 7.54 -11.22
C ASN A 99 -34.13 7.88 -11.88
N PRO A 100 -34.17 8.67 -12.97
CA PRO A 100 -35.43 9.00 -13.65
C PRO A 100 -36.03 7.85 -14.46
N THR A 101 -35.25 6.79 -14.74
CA THR A 101 -35.65 5.66 -15.60
C THR A 101 -36.05 4.40 -14.83
N ARG A 102 -35.85 4.39 -13.50
CA ARG A 102 -36.15 3.23 -12.64
C ARG A 102 -37.01 3.67 -11.46
N SER A 103 -37.98 2.84 -11.09
CA SER A 103 -38.74 3.07 -9.86
C SER A 103 -37.82 2.97 -8.64
N PRO A 104 -37.97 3.86 -7.63
CA PRO A 104 -37.24 3.72 -6.38
C PRO A 104 -37.53 2.37 -5.71
N LEU A 105 -36.55 1.86 -4.97
CA LEU A 105 -36.75 0.73 -4.08
C LEU A 105 -37.52 1.19 -2.84
N ARG A 106 -38.77 0.72 -2.70
CA ARG A 106 -39.62 0.95 -1.53
C ARG A 106 -39.73 -0.35 -0.75
N ILE A 107 -39.21 -0.37 0.47
CA ILE A 107 -39.24 -1.55 1.35
C ILE A 107 -40.17 -1.29 2.52
N VAL A 108 -41.26 -2.03 2.63
CA VAL A 108 -42.10 -2.07 3.85
C VAL A 108 -41.80 -3.34 4.63
N GLY A 109 -41.87 -3.28 5.95
CA GLY A 109 -41.57 -4.41 6.82
C GLY A 109 -42.77 -4.74 7.69
N GLU A 110 -43.24 -5.99 7.63
CA GLU A 110 -44.35 -6.45 8.46
C GLU A 110 -43.82 -7.47 9.47
N VAL A 111 -43.93 -7.11 10.74
CA VAL A 111 -43.41 -7.92 11.86
C VAL A 111 -44.40 -9.05 12.17
N TYR A 112 -43.89 -10.29 12.23
CA TYR A 112 -44.67 -11.40 12.78
C TYR A 112 -45.05 -11.08 14.24
N PRO A 113 -46.34 -11.12 14.62
CA PRO A 113 -46.85 -10.43 15.81
C PRO A 113 -46.38 -11.00 17.16
N LYS A 114 -45.62 -12.10 17.15
CA LYS A 114 -45.13 -12.77 18.36
C LYS A 114 -43.66 -13.12 18.20
N ARG A 115 -42.90 -13.14 19.29
CA ARG A 115 -41.59 -13.80 19.25
C ARG A 115 -41.77 -15.30 19.00
N VAL A 116 -40.92 -15.90 18.17
CA VAL A 116 -40.90 -17.35 17.92
C VAL A 116 -39.79 -18.00 18.72
N SER A 117 -40.16 -18.72 19.79
CA SER A 117 -39.20 -19.51 20.58
C SER A 117 -39.08 -20.93 20.05
N ILE A 118 -37.85 -21.36 19.80
CA ILE A 118 -37.49 -22.71 19.33
C ILE A 118 -36.60 -23.44 20.33
N SER A 119 -36.59 -24.77 20.27
CA SER A 119 -35.66 -25.58 21.06
C SER A 119 -34.27 -25.66 20.41
N GLY A 120 -33.21 -25.51 21.23
CA GLY A 120 -31.80 -25.58 20.83
C GLY A 120 -31.00 -24.35 21.25
N THR A 121 -29.77 -24.23 20.73
CA THR A 121 -28.83 -23.12 21.03
C THR A 121 -28.24 -22.46 19.78
N SER A 122 -28.65 -22.92 18.59
CA SER A 122 -28.18 -22.42 17.29
C SER A 122 -29.33 -21.82 16.50
N ALA A 123 -29.07 -20.75 15.74
CA ALA A 123 -30.04 -20.15 14.82
C ALA A 123 -30.46 -21.16 13.73
N ASP A 124 -31.60 -21.81 13.94
CA ASP A 124 -32.20 -22.81 13.05
C ASP A 124 -33.54 -22.29 12.51
N ASN A 125 -33.49 -21.57 11.39
CA ASN A 125 -34.66 -20.90 10.82
C ASN A 125 -35.77 -21.86 10.42
N TYR A 126 -35.44 -23.10 10.02
CA TYR A 126 -36.43 -24.12 9.67
C TYR A 126 -37.38 -24.38 10.84
N LYS A 127 -36.85 -24.46 12.07
CA LYS A 127 -37.68 -24.63 13.28
C LYS A 127 -38.56 -23.41 13.56
N VAL A 128 -38.11 -22.21 13.20
CA VAL A 128 -38.89 -20.98 13.33
C VAL A 128 -40.11 -21.07 12.43
N PHE A 129 -39.93 -21.39 11.15
CA PHE A 129 -41.04 -21.54 10.20
C PHE A 129 -42.01 -22.65 10.60
N GLN A 130 -41.50 -23.83 10.99
CA GLN A 130 -42.33 -24.92 11.53
C GLN A 130 -43.15 -24.50 12.74
N LYS A 131 -42.54 -23.76 13.68
CA LYS A 131 -43.24 -23.29 14.87
C LYS A 131 -44.36 -22.32 14.52
N ILE A 132 -44.18 -21.44 13.53
CA ILE A 132 -45.24 -20.56 13.04
C ILE A 132 -46.37 -21.40 12.44
N GLU A 133 -46.08 -22.34 11.55
CA GLU A 133 -47.14 -23.19 10.95
C GLU A 133 -47.93 -24.00 11.99
N LEU A 134 -47.24 -24.51 13.02
CA LEU A 134 -47.87 -25.27 14.09
C LEU A 134 -48.72 -24.40 15.03
N THR A 135 -48.31 -23.17 15.29
CA THR A 135 -48.95 -22.31 16.29
C THR A 135 -49.90 -21.25 15.69
N ASP A 136 -49.74 -20.93 14.42
CA ASP A 136 -50.58 -20.04 13.61
C ASP A 136 -50.80 -20.62 12.20
N PRO A 137 -51.58 -21.72 12.08
CA PRO A 137 -51.86 -22.36 10.79
C PRO A 137 -52.69 -21.46 9.84
N THR A 138 -53.19 -20.33 10.33
CA THR A 138 -53.95 -19.32 9.55
C THR A 138 -53.09 -18.16 9.08
N PHE A 139 -51.79 -18.15 9.40
CA PHE A 139 -50.89 -17.10 8.98
C PHE A 139 -50.85 -16.99 7.44
N ASN A 140 -51.11 -15.79 6.93
CA ASN A 140 -51.25 -15.57 5.49
C ASN A 140 -49.88 -15.35 4.82
N TRP A 141 -49.20 -16.45 4.50
CA TRP A 141 -47.90 -16.41 3.83
C TRP A 141 -47.94 -15.77 2.44
N SER A 142 -49.06 -15.86 1.71
CA SER A 142 -49.16 -15.35 0.33
C SER A 142 -49.10 -13.83 0.25
N ARG A 143 -49.25 -13.11 1.39
CA ARG A 143 -49.07 -11.66 1.43
C ARG A 143 -47.60 -11.25 1.17
N TYR A 144 -46.65 -12.15 1.38
CA TYR A 144 -45.22 -11.91 1.23
C TYR A 144 -44.65 -12.46 -0.09
N ASP A 145 -45.51 -12.86 -1.01
CA ASP A 145 -45.18 -13.42 -2.32
C ASP A 145 -45.84 -12.54 -3.39
N ASN A 146 -45.19 -11.42 -3.72
CA ASN A 146 -45.71 -10.39 -4.62
C ASN A 146 -44.82 -10.19 -5.85
N ARG A 147 -43.66 -10.85 -5.89
CA ARG A 147 -42.67 -10.77 -6.96
C ARG A 147 -42.37 -12.17 -7.49
N ILE A 148 -41.57 -12.19 -8.56
CA ILE A 148 -40.89 -13.41 -8.99
C ILE A 148 -39.52 -13.37 -8.34
N ASN A 149 -39.20 -14.40 -7.58
CA ASN A 149 -37.92 -14.47 -6.87
C ASN A 149 -36.78 -14.88 -7.80
N SER A 150 -35.55 -14.62 -7.35
CA SER A 150 -34.32 -15.08 -8.00
C SER A 150 -34.17 -14.61 -9.46
N PRO A 151 -34.18 -13.28 -9.71
CA PRO A 151 -33.76 -12.75 -11.01
C PRO A 151 -32.36 -13.21 -11.41
N ASP A 152 -31.49 -13.56 -10.45
CA ASP A 152 -30.13 -14.09 -10.69
C ASP A 152 -29.34 -13.20 -11.65
N PHE A 153 -29.50 -11.89 -11.46
CA PHE A 153 -28.94 -10.82 -12.25
C PHE A 153 -29.38 -10.80 -13.73
N LYS A 154 -30.33 -11.62 -14.16
CA LYS A 154 -30.72 -11.76 -15.57
C LYS A 154 -31.97 -10.96 -15.93
N TYR A 155 -32.92 -10.84 -15.01
CA TYR A 155 -34.23 -10.28 -15.31
C TYR A 155 -34.63 -9.17 -14.35
N ASP A 156 -35.32 -8.15 -14.85
CA ASP A 156 -35.95 -7.13 -14.01
C ASP A 156 -37.35 -7.61 -13.60
N TYR A 157 -37.50 -7.96 -12.32
CA TYR A 157 -38.77 -8.35 -11.69
C TYR A 157 -39.27 -7.30 -10.70
N SER A 158 -38.99 -6.02 -10.97
CA SER A 158 -39.42 -4.92 -10.10
C SER A 158 -40.91 -4.59 -10.18
N THR A 159 -41.62 -5.08 -11.20
CA THR A 159 -43.07 -4.92 -11.33
C THR A 159 -43.82 -5.90 -10.42
N TRP A 160 -44.82 -5.38 -9.70
CA TRP A 160 -45.73 -6.18 -8.88
C TRP A 160 -46.46 -7.23 -9.73
N GLY A 161 -46.45 -8.50 -9.30
CA GLY A 161 -46.91 -9.65 -10.09
C GLY A 161 -47.76 -10.64 -9.29
N SER A 162 -48.09 -11.78 -9.90
CA SER A 162 -48.98 -12.82 -9.34
C SER A 162 -48.34 -13.73 -8.28
N GLY A 163 -47.16 -13.37 -7.75
CA GLY A 163 -46.33 -14.25 -6.93
C GLY A 163 -45.83 -15.49 -7.69
N ASP A 164 -44.83 -16.18 -7.14
CA ASP A 164 -44.30 -17.44 -7.66
C ASP A 164 -44.39 -18.62 -6.67
N GLY A 165 -45.14 -18.45 -5.58
CA GLY A 165 -45.30 -19.42 -4.49
C GLY A 165 -44.17 -19.37 -3.46
N LYS A 166 -43.28 -18.37 -3.53
CA LYS A 166 -42.16 -18.19 -2.60
C LYS A 166 -42.25 -16.84 -1.92
N ILE A 167 -41.85 -16.79 -0.66
CA ILE A 167 -41.72 -15.52 0.06
C ILE A 167 -40.64 -14.68 -0.61
N ASP A 168 -40.98 -13.45 -1.01
CA ASP A 168 -40.11 -12.46 -1.66
C ASP A 168 -38.84 -12.21 -0.84
N TYR A 169 -39.03 -11.90 0.44
CA TYR A 169 -37.93 -11.65 1.36
C TYR A 169 -38.32 -11.83 2.83
N VAL A 170 -37.48 -12.54 3.60
CA VAL A 170 -37.69 -12.76 5.04
C VAL A 170 -36.43 -12.49 5.84
N VAL A 171 -36.57 -11.87 7.01
CA VAL A 171 -35.47 -11.63 7.94
C VAL A 171 -35.79 -12.26 9.28
N VAL A 172 -34.89 -13.12 9.76
CA VAL A 172 -35.00 -13.75 11.08
C VAL A 172 -33.97 -13.11 12.03
N ILE A 173 -34.46 -12.44 13.07
CA ILE A 173 -33.63 -11.72 14.05
C ILE A 173 -33.66 -12.50 15.36
N TYR A 174 -32.53 -13.12 15.72
CA TYR A 174 -32.41 -13.86 16.97
C TYR A 174 -32.08 -12.94 18.15
N ARG A 175 -32.74 -13.20 19.27
CA ARG A 175 -32.43 -12.61 20.55
C ARG A 175 -31.15 -13.23 21.13
N LYS A 176 -29.99 -12.79 20.64
CA LYS A 176 -28.68 -13.27 21.09
C LYS A 176 -27.65 -12.15 20.99
N LEU A 177 -26.68 -12.18 21.89
CA LEU A 177 -25.69 -11.12 22.06
C LEU A 177 -24.56 -11.16 21.05
N GLY A 178 -24.12 -9.95 20.72
CA GLY A 178 -23.08 -9.67 19.73
C GLY A 178 -23.67 -9.10 18.45
N SER A 179 -22.81 -9.03 17.43
CA SER A 179 -23.16 -8.64 16.07
C SER A 179 -22.70 -9.76 15.15
N ALA A 180 -23.64 -10.48 14.55
CA ALA A 180 -23.37 -11.53 13.57
C ALA A 180 -24.61 -11.77 12.73
N GLY A 181 -24.44 -11.67 11.42
CA GLY A 181 -25.44 -12.05 10.43
C GLY A 181 -24.92 -13.12 9.49
N TYR A 182 -25.86 -13.72 8.78
CA TYR A 182 -25.63 -14.65 7.69
C TYR A 182 -26.59 -14.28 6.57
N ALA A 183 -26.06 -13.97 5.38
CA ALA A 183 -26.78 -13.62 4.16
C ALA A 183 -27.58 -14.80 3.55
N SER A 184 -28.28 -15.56 4.38
CA SER A 184 -29.13 -16.68 4.01
C SER A 184 -30.08 -17.03 5.15
N VAL A 185 -31.31 -17.41 4.80
CA VAL A 185 -32.29 -18.00 5.74
C VAL A 185 -32.41 -19.51 5.65
N GLY A 186 -31.73 -20.13 4.68
CA GLY A 186 -31.89 -21.55 4.36
C GLY A 186 -33.19 -21.83 3.58
N ASN A 187 -33.26 -23.01 2.95
CA ASN A 187 -34.45 -23.41 2.21
C ASN A 187 -35.51 -24.00 3.17
N TYR A 188 -36.78 -23.64 2.94
CA TYR A 188 -37.92 -24.23 3.65
C TYR A 188 -39.11 -24.39 2.71
N THR A 189 -39.89 -25.47 2.90
CA THR A 189 -41.16 -25.65 2.18
C THR A 189 -42.21 -26.01 3.21
N GLY A 190 -43.16 -25.10 3.39
CA GLY A 190 -44.31 -25.29 4.27
C GLY A 190 -45.57 -25.58 3.47
N THR A 191 -46.71 -25.54 4.17
CA THR A 191 -48.03 -25.74 3.59
C THR A 191 -48.48 -24.47 2.88
N GLY A 192 -48.33 -24.44 1.56
CA GLY A 192 -48.78 -23.32 0.72
C GLY A 192 -47.78 -22.17 0.57
N PHE A 193 -46.53 -22.35 1.01
CA PHE A 193 -45.45 -21.39 0.79
C PHE A 193 -44.09 -22.09 0.75
N SER A 194 -43.09 -21.38 0.22
CA SER A 194 -41.70 -21.79 0.33
C SER A 194 -40.79 -20.58 0.57
N VAL A 195 -39.63 -20.84 1.18
CA VAL A 195 -38.55 -19.86 1.41
C VAL A 195 -37.33 -20.37 0.68
N VAL A 196 -36.72 -19.52 -0.13
CA VAL A 196 -35.45 -19.81 -0.81
C VAL A 196 -34.31 -19.19 -0.02
N SER A 197 -33.20 -19.92 0.08
CA SER A 197 -32.05 -19.58 0.92
C SER A 197 -31.58 -18.14 0.83
N ASN A 198 -31.52 -17.57 -0.38
CA ASN A 198 -31.02 -16.22 -0.66
C ASN A 198 -32.12 -15.13 -0.62
N CYS A 199 -33.39 -15.51 -0.44
CA CYS A 199 -34.52 -14.58 -0.33
C CYS A 199 -34.72 -14.13 1.14
N GLY A 200 -33.61 -13.76 1.78
CA GLY A 200 -33.59 -13.42 3.18
C GLY A 200 -32.22 -13.57 3.81
N PHE A 201 -32.11 -13.11 5.06
CA PHE A 201 -30.93 -13.36 5.90
C PHE A 201 -31.31 -13.56 7.37
N THR A 202 -30.34 -14.05 8.14
CA THR A 202 -30.46 -14.26 9.58
C THR A 202 -29.50 -13.37 10.33
N MET A 203 -30.01 -12.62 11.31
CA MET A 203 -29.17 -11.98 12.33
C MET A 203 -29.08 -12.94 13.52
N ASP A 204 -28.02 -13.76 13.57
CA ASP A 204 -27.82 -14.70 14.69
C ASP A 204 -27.50 -13.94 15.97
N LYS A 205 -26.78 -12.82 15.91
CA LYS A 205 -26.50 -11.95 17.06
C LYS A 205 -26.87 -10.52 16.72
N ALA A 206 -27.86 -9.98 17.43
CA ALA A 206 -28.44 -8.67 17.17
C ALA A 206 -28.38 -7.73 18.39
N LEU A 207 -27.96 -8.23 19.56
CA LEU A 207 -27.93 -7.46 20.79
C LEU A 207 -26.50 -6.97 21.07
N PHE A 208 -26.14 -5.80 20.54
CA PHE A 208 -24.89 -5.11 20.84
C PHE A 208 -25.10 -3.60 20.93
N GLY A 209 -24.65 -2.97 22.03
CA GLY A 209 -24.70 -1.52 22.21
C GLY A 209 -26.11 -0.93 22.03
N ASP A 210 -26.20 0.07 21.15
CA ASP A 210 -27.47 0.61 20.64
C ASP A 210 -28.12 -0.41 19.70
N VAL A 211 -28.98 -1.25 20.27
CA VAL A 211 -29.57 -2.42 19.61
C VAL A 211 -30.31 -2.04 18.33
N GLU A 212 -31.07 -0.94 18.32
CA GLU A 212 -31.83 -0.52 17.13
C GLU A 212 -30.88 -0.15 15.98
N ASN A 213 -29.87 0.68 16.27
CA ASN A 213 -28.89 1.10 15.27
C ASN A 213 -27.99 -0.06 14.82
N GLY A 214 -27.63 -0.98 15.73
CA GLY A 214 -26.93 -2.21 15.39
C GLY A 214 -27.72 -3.10 14.43
N VAL A 215 -29.03 -3.26 14.66
CA VAL A 215 -29.93 -3.98 13.76
C VAL A 215 -30.04 -3.29 12.41
N LYS A 216 -30.16 -1.95 12.36
CA LYS A 216 -30.21 -1.21 11.09
C LYS A 216 -28.94 -1.40 10.27
N GLY A 217 -27.77 -1.23 10.89
CA GLY A 217 -26.48 -1.41 10.23
C GLY A 217 -26.30 -2.84 9.70
N LEU A 218 -26.60 -3.84 10.52
CA LEU A 218 -26.53 -5.25 10.12
C LEU A 218 -27.55 -5.59 9.03
N PHE A 219 -28.74 -4.98 9.05
CA PHE A 219 -29.73 -5.19 7.99
C PHE A 219 -29.19 -4.74 6.63
N ILE A 220 -28.60 -3.56 6.58
CA ILE A 220 -28.05 -3.00 5.35
C ILE A 220 -26.88 -3.85 4.85
N HIS A 221 -25.99 -4.26 5.75
CA HIS A 221 -24.86 -5.13 5.46
C HIS A 221 -25.30 -6.48 4.87
N GLU A 222 -26.21 -7.19 5.55
CA GLU A 222 -26.68 -8.50 5.11
C GLU A 222 -27.57 -8.41 3.86
N LEU A 223 -28.35 -7.33 3.71
CA LEU A 223 -29.10 -7.11 2.48
C LEU A 223 -28.15 -6.89 1.30
N ALA A 224 -27.04 -6.18 1.45
CA ALA A 224 -26.13 -5.97 0.32
C ALA A 224 -25.48 -7.28 -0.18
N HIS A 225 -25.15 -8.19 0.75
CA HIS A 225 -24.69 -9.54 0.39
C HIS A 225 -25.71 -10.29 -0.46
N THR A 226 -26.99 -10.26 -0.09
CA THR A 226 -28.02 -10.94 -0.88
C THR A 226 -28.33 -10.16 -2.16
N LEU A 227 -28.55 -8.85 -2.07
CA LEU A 227 -29.00 -7.97 -3.15
C LEU A 227 -28.07 -7.98 -4.36
N ILE A 228 -26.76 -7.86 -4.14
CA ILE A 228 -25.76 -7.72 -5.21
C ILE A 228 -24.49 -8.55 -5.02
N ASN A 229 -24.50 -9.54 -4.12
CA ASN A 229 -23.32 -10.36 -3.82
C ASN A 229 -22.11 -9.51 -3.43
N TYR A 230 -22.37 -8.48 -2.61
CA TYR A 230 -21.40 -7.44 -2.31
C TYR A 230 -20.25 -7.97 -1.45
N PRO A 231 -18.98 -7.70 -1.77
CA PRO A 231 -17.84 -8.10 -0.94
C PRO A 231 -17.78 -7.33 0.37
N HIS A 232 -17.12 -7.92 1.37
CA HIS A 232 -16.67 -7.17 2.54
C HIS A 232 -15.64 -6.11 2.13
N LEU A 233 -16.07 -4.84 2.15
CA LEU A 233 -15.26 -3.65 1.92
C LEU A 233 -15.08 -2.88 3.21
N ASN A 234 -14.25 -1.83 3.18
CA ASN A 234 -14.13 -0.87 4.29
C ASN A 234 -13.86 -1.54 5.65
N ASN A 235 -13.00 -2.58 5.66
CA ASN A 235 -12.65 -3.36 6.85
C ASN A 235 -13.83 -4.11 7.53
N ALA A 236 -14.96 -4.29 6.85
CA ALA A 236 -16.05 -5.10 7.37
C ALA A 236 -15.57 -6.51 7.71
N ASN A 237 -15.96 -7.01 8.89
CA ASN A 237 -15.49 -8.28 9.46
C ASN A 237 -13.95 -8.43 9.56
N ASN A 238 -13.22 -7.32 9.61
CA ASN A 238 -11.76 -7.28 9.60
C ASN A 238 -11.18 -8.05 8.39
N VAL A 239 -11.80 -7.92 7.23
CA VAL A 239 -11.41 -8.63 6.01
C VAL A 239 -10.42 -7.78 5.22
N HIS A 240 -9.24 -8.35 4.91
CA HIS A 240 -8.16 -7.63 4.22
C HIS A 240 -8.08 -8.00 2.73
N GLY A 241 -8.66 -9.13 2.32
CA GLY A 241 -8.47 -9.68 0.99
C GLY A 241 -6.99 -9.83 0.65
N SER A 242 -6.58 -9.42 -0.55
CA SER A 242 -5.17 -9.38 -0.97
C SER A 242 -4.43 -8.10 -0.58
N MET A 243 -4.87 -7.35 0.43
CA MET A 243 -4.28 -6.06 0.81
C MET A 243 -3.41 -6.16 2.06
N LEU A 244 -2.39 -5.29 2.17
CA LEU A 244 -1.57 -5.15 3.38
C LEU A 244 -2.04 -4.02 4.30
N PHE A 245 -3.23 -3.48 4.06
CA PHE A 245 -3.91 -2.50 4.90
C PHE A 245 -5.37 -2.93 5.07
N ALA A 246 -6.04 -2.40 6.09
CA ALA A 246 -7.49 -2.47 6.20
C ALA A 246 -8.07 -1.05 6.16
N GLY A 247 -8.73 -0.69 5.06
CA GLY A 247 -9.26 0.67 4.89
C GLY A 247 -10.64 0.80 5.50
N GLY A 248 -10.94 1.92 6.15
CA GLY A 248 -12.30 2.31 6.52
C GLY A 248 -12.97 3.14 5.42
N GLY A 249 -14.28 3.30 5.51
CA GLY A 249 -15.07 4.04 4.53
C GLY A 249 -16.55 4.13 4.91
N TRP A 250 -17.39 4.47 3.92
CA TRP A 250 -18.84 4.51 4.04
C TRP A 250 -19.47 3.68 2.92
N GLY A 251 -20.68 3.19 3.17
CA GLY A 251 -21.47 2.43 2.20
C GLY A 251 -22.26 1.32 2.87
N PHE A 252 -22.65 0.30 2.11
CA PHE A 252 -23.44 -0.80 2.65
C PHE A 252 -22.72 -1.64 3.72
N MET A 253 -21.40 -1.76 3.59
CA MET A 253 -20.59 -2.61 4.45
C MET A 253 -20.10 -1.90 5.71
N GLU A 254 -20.16 -0.56 5.73
CA GLU A 254 -19.64 0.22 6.86
C GLU A 254 -20.37 1.56 7.00
N ASN A 255 -20.83 1.87 8.20
CA ASN A 255 -21.72 3.02 8.48
C ASN A 255 -21.16 3.97 9.54
N ASN A 256 -19.86 3.84 9.87
CA ASN A 256 -19.21 4.62 10.94
C ASN A 256 -18.90 6.05 10.52
N ILE A 257 -18.74 6.29 9.21
CA ILE A 257 -18.44 7.62 8.68
C ILE A 257 -19.73 8.38 8.39
N ASN A 258 -20.57 7.81 7.52
CA ASN A 258 -21.89 8.32 7.15
C ASN A 258 -22.86 7.14 7.07
N PHE A 259 -24.12 7.34 7.46
CA PHE A 259 -25.16 6.34 7.30
C PHE A 259 -25.77 6.39 5.89
N SER A 260 -24.94 6.33 4.84
CA SER A 260 -25.37 6.46 3.44
C SER A 260 -24.56 5.55 2.50
N THR A 261 -25.16 5.21 1.36
CA THR A 261 -24.47 4.49 0.26
C THR A 261 -23.47 5.40 -0.46
N ASN A 262 -22.37 4.86 -0.97
CA ASN A 262 -21.44 5.61 -1.82
C ASN A 262 -21.86 5.62 -3.31
N ALA A 263 -21.20 6.41 -4.14
CA ALA A 263 -21.51 6.59 -5.55
C ALA A 263 -21.27 5.33 -6.38
N PHE A 264 -20.25 4.54 -6.05
CA PHE A 264 -20.03 3.24 -6.69
C PHE A 264 -21.24 2.33 -6.50
N GLU A 265 -21.73 2.20 -5.26
CA GLU A 265 -22.89 1.37 -4.92
C GLU A 265 -24.14 1.81 -5.68
N LYS A 266 -24.48 3.11 -5.65
CA LYS A 266 -25.64 3.65 -6.38
C LYS A 266 -25.48 3.45 -7.90
N TRP A 267 -24.29 3.67 -8.43
CA TRP A 267 -24.03 3.45 -9.86
C TRP A 267 -24.15 1.97 -10.24
N TYR A 268 -23.56 1.06 -9.47
CA TYR A 268 -23.55 -0.37 -9.75
C TYR A 268 -24.95 -0.98 -9.67
N LEU A 269 -25.77 -0.53 -8.73
CA LEU A 269 -27.20 -0.88 -8.61
C LEU A 269 -28.10 -0.25 -9.67
N GLY A 270 -27.58 0.69 -10.47
CA GLY A 270 -28.38 1.46 -11.42
C GLY A 270 -29.31 2.47 -10.76
N TRP A 271 -29.07 2.85 -9.50
CA TRP A 271 -29.79 3.92 -8.81
C TRP A 271 -29.33 5.32 -9.22
N LEU A 272 -28.13 5.42 -9.81
CA LEU A 272 -27.62 6.62 -10.45
C LEU A 272 -26.88 6.24 -11.72
N ASP A 273 -26.85 7.14 -12.69
CA ASP A 273 -25.90 7.11 -13.80
C ASP A 273 -24.85 8.21 -13.61
N ILE A 274 -23.67 8.02 -14.19
CA ILE A 274 -22.60 9.02 -14.09
C ILE A 274 -23.09 10.31 -14.76
N PRO A 275 -23.06 11.47 -14.06
CA PRO A 275 -23.48 12.73 -14.66
C PRO A 275 -22.70 13.05 -15.94
N THR A 276 -23.39 13.64 -16.91
CA THR A 276 -22.79 13.98 -18.22
C THR A 276 -21.57 14.87 -18.03
N GLY A 277 -20.44 14.48 -18.64
CA GLY A 277 -19.18 15.22 -18.57
C GLY A 277 -18.38 15.01 -17.28
N LYS A 278 -18.83 14.14 -16.35
CA LYS A 278 -18.14 13.85 -15.09
C LYS A 278 -17.50 12.47 -15.01
N HIS A 279 -17.28 11.82 -16.15
CA HIS A 279 -16.37 10.68 -16.27
C HIS A 279 -15.09 11.17 -16.96
N ILE A 280 -14.02 11.36 -16.19
CA ILE A 280 -12.75 11.91 -16.64
C ILE A 280 -11.78 10.76 -16.92
N THR A 281 -11.31 10.68 -18.16
CA THR A 281 -10.50 9.55 -18.67
C THR A 281 -9.17 9.99 -19.31
N SER A 282 -8.98 11.29 -19.51
CA SER A 282 -7.78 11.85 -20.17
C SER A 282 -7.60 13.34 -19.89
N ALA A 283 -6.42 13.87 -20.25
CA ALA A 283 -6.10 15.29 -20.11
C ALA A 283 -6.94 16.21 -21.01
N ALA A 284 -7.54 15.69 -22.08
CA ALA A 284 -8.51 16.43 -22.91
C ALA A 284 -9.76 16.88 -22.11
N GLN A 285 -10.00 16.26 -20.95
CA GLN A 285 -11.09 16.57 -20.04
C GLN A 285 -10.60 17.33 -18.79
N ASN A 286 -9.38 17.87 -18.80
CA ASN A 286 -8.96 18.84 -17.78
C ASN A 286 -9.95 20.01 -17.75
N GLY A 287 -10.30 20.48 -16.55
CA GLY A 287 -11.27 21.56 -16.46
C GLY A 287 -11.75 21.86 -15.05
N THR A 288 -12.74 22.76 -14.98
CA THR A 288 -13.40 23.14 -13.74
C THR A 288 -14.80 22.55 -13.71
N TYR A 289 -15.15 21.92 -12.59
CA TYR A 289 -16.41 21.23 -12.38
C TYR A 289 -17.04 21.70 -11.07
N THR A 290 -18.36 21.80 -11.04
CA THR A 290 -19.11 22.06 -9.80
C THR A 290 -19.73 20.75 -9.33
N LEU A 291 -19.47 20.39 -8.08
CA LEU A 291 -20.08 19.26 -7.38
C LEU A 291 -21.20 19.77 -6.48
N THR A 292 -22.44 19.45 -6.84
CA THR A 292 -23.61 19.66 -5.97
C THR A 292 -23.73 18.51 -4.97
N ASP A 293 -24.70 18.60 -4.06
CA ASP A 293 -24.85 17.59 -3.01
C ASP A 293 -25.22 16.20 -3.58
N PHE A 294 -24.38 15.21 -3.30
CA PHE A 294 -24.49 13.85 -3.82
C PHE A 294 -25.82 13.18 -3.40
N ASN A 295 -26.23 13.34 -2.14
CA ASN A 295 -27.38 12.62 -1.63
C ASN A 295 -28.74 13.21 -2.04
N THR A 296 -28.81 14.50 -2.32
CA THR A 296 -30.05 15.15 -2.78
C THR A 296 -30.14 15.31 -4.30
N THR A 297 -29.00 15.46 -4.99
CA THR A 297 -28.98 15.70 -6.45
C THR A 297 -28.44 14.53 -7.26
N GLY A 298 -27.75 13.57 -6.63
CA GLY A 298 -27.17 12.42 -7.32
C GLY A 298 -25.89 12.78 -8.08
N ASP A 299 -25.29 13.92 -7.75
CA ASP A 299 -24.12 14.45 -8.44
C ASP A 299 -22.82 13.88 -7.86
N PHE A 300 -21.98 13.33 -8.73
CA PHE A 300 -20.66 12.79 -8.40
C PHE A 300 -19.76 12.81 -9.65
N MET A 301 -18.48 12.54 -9.45
CA MET A 301 -17.50 12.40 -10.54
C MET A 301 -16.74 11.09 -10.41
N VAL A 302 -16.37 10.54 -11.57
CA VAL A 302 -15.49 9.37 -11.70
C VAL A 302 -14.27 9.77 -12.51
N ILE A 303 -13.09 9.46 -12.00
CA ILE A 303 -11.82 9.75 -12.66
C ILE A 303 -11.07 8.41 -12.79
N ASP A 304 -10.83 7.95 -14.02
CA ASP A 304 -10.03 6.74 -14.23
C ASP A 304 -8.60 7.00 -13.73
N LEU A 305 -7.93 6.03 -13.11
CA LEU A 305 -6.54 6.16 -12.69
C LEU A 305 -5.60 5.65 -13.80
N PRO A 306 -4.72 6.50 -14.37
CA PRO A 306 -3.77 6.09 -15.41
C PRO A 306 -2.99 4.84 -15.05
N PHE A 307 -2.69 4.03 -16.07
CA PHE A 307 -1.89 2.80 -15.97
C PHE A 307 -2.52 1.69 -15.12
N THR A 308 -3.80 1.83 -14.75
CA THR A 308 -4.56 0.82 -14.00
C THR A 308 -5.99 0.70 -14.53
N SER A 309 -6.73 -0.28 -14.03
CA SER A 309 -8.18 -0.40 -14.24
C SER A 309 -9.01 0.27 -13.13
N GLN A 310 -8.37 1.00 -12.22
CA GLN A 310 -8.98 1.53 -10.99
C GLN A 310 -9.52 2.95 -11.20
N ARG A 311 -10.40 3.40 -10.30
CA ARG A 311 -11.09 4.69 -10.41
C ARG A 311 -11.14 5.44 -9.09
N LEU A 312 -11.03 6.75 -9.16
CA LEU A 312 -11.33 7.66 -8.07
C LEU A 312 -12.78 8.16 -8.20
N TRP A 313 -13.55 7.97 -7.13
CA TRP A 313 -14.92 8.46 -6.97
C TRP A 313 -14.89 9.72 -6.10
N VAL A 314 -15.66 10.74 -6.48
CA VAL A 314 -15.67 12.06 -5.84
C VAL A 314 -17.10 12.51 -5.58
N GLU A 315 -17.46 12.70 -4.31
CA GLU A 315 -18.81 13.01 -3.83
C GLU A 315 -18.78 14.28 -2.97
N ASN A 316 -19.70 15.24 -3.16
CA ASN A 316 -19.85 16.37 -2.24
C ASN A 316 -21.04 16.12 -1.30
N HIS A 317 -20.81 16.21 0.01
CA HIS A 317 -21.80 16.01 1.06
C HIS A 317 -22.04 17.31 1.82
N ILE A 318 -23.23 17.89 1.67
CA ILE A 318 -23.58 19.15 2.35
C ILE A 318 -24.38 18.94 3.64
N LYS A 319 -24.69 17.69 4.02
CA LYS A 319 -25.44 17.31 5.23
C LYS A 319 -26.88 17.81 5.26
N THR A 320 -27.55 17.77 4.12
CA THR A 320 -28.99 18.08 4.06
C THR A 320 -29.84 16.83 4.14
N ASN A 321 -29.27 15.66 3.84
CA ASN A 321 -29.97 14.38 3.92
C ASN A 321 -29.79 13.77 5.32
N PRO A 322 -30.85 13.22 5.96
CA PRO A 322 -30.77 12.64 7.32
C PRO A 322 -29.77 11.47 7.43
N PHE A 323 -29.42 10.85 6.31
CA PHE A 323 -28.51 9.72 6.19
C PHE A 323 -27.03 10.14 6.11
N GLU A 324 -26.74 11.44 6.10
CA GLU A 324 -25.36 11.96 6.12
C GLU A 324 -24.79 12.09 7.53
N GLU A 325 -25.60 11.84 8.56
CA GLU A 325 -25.11 11.66 9.92
C GLU A 325 -24.83 10.19 10.21
N ARG A 326 -23.86 9.95 11.11
CA ARG A 326 -23.50 8.60 11.56
C ARG A 326 -24.72 7.87 12.12
N LEU A 327 -24.73 6.54 11.95
CA LEU A 327 -25.75 5.69 12.56
C LEU A 327 -25.48 5.45 14.05
N ALA A 328 -24.20 5.32 14.40
CA ALA A 328 -23.73 5.02 15.74
C ALA A 328 -22.49 5.88 16.07
N PHE A 329 -21.84 5.61 17.21
CA PHE A 329 -20.59 6.27 17.62
C PHE A 329 -20.70 7.80 17.77
N HIS A 330 -21.84 8.26 18.28
CA HIS A 330 -22.05 9.68 18.62
C HIS A 330 -21.33 10.12 19.89
N ASN A 331 -20.99 9.17 20.77
CA ASN A 331 -20.22 9.40 21.98
C ASN A 331 -19.16 8.32 22.10
N ASP A 332 -18.04 8.58 22.75
CA ASP A 332 -17.01 7.59 23.07
C ASP A 332 -17.43 6.63 24.21
N GLY A 333 -16.53 5.73 24.61
CA GLY A 333 -16.76 4.80 25.71
C GLY A 333 -16.88 5.43 27.10
N CYS A 334 -16.56 6.71 27.25
CA CYS A 334 -16.78 7.53 28.45
C CYS A 334 -17.97 8.47 28.32
N SER A 335 -18.78 8.32 27.27
CA SER A 335 -19.92 9.20 26.98
C SER A 335 -19.53 10.65 26.62
N ASN A 336 -18.29 10.90 26.21
CA ASN A 336 -17.93 12.19 25.62
C ASN A 336 -18.46 12.25 24.19
N PRO A 337 -19.04 13.36 23.72
CA PRO A 337 -19.47 13.50 22.34
C PRO A 337 -18.31 13.29 21.36
N SER A 338 -18.55 12.48 20.34
CA SER A 338 -17.64 12.30 19.21
C SER A 338 -17.79 13.45 18.22
N ASP A 339 -16.77 13.65 17.38
CA ASP A 339 -16.86 14.62 16.30
C ASP A 339 -18.05 14.29 15.36
N PRO A 340 -18.66 15.29 14.72
CA PRO A 340 -19.72 15.06 13.75
C PRO A 340 -19.18 14.31 12.51
N SER A 341 -20.09 13.71 11.74
CA SER A 341 -19.79 13.18 10.41
C SER A 341 -19.08 14.22 9.53
N PRO A 342 -18.24 13.83 8.57
CA PRO A 342 -17.56 14.79 7.71
C PRO A 342 -18.55 15.51 6.77
N GLN A 343 -18.31 16.79 6.52
CA GLN A 343 -19.05 17.60 5.52
C GLN A 343 -18.06 18.13 4.48
N GLY A 344 -18.38 18.05 3.19
CA GLY A 344 -17.52 18.48 2.09
C GLY A 344 -17.31 17.36 1.07
N VAL A 345 -16.19 17.41 0.34
CA VAL A 345 -15.88 16.42 -0.68
C VAL A 345 -15.27 15.16 -0.06
N LEU A 346 -15.92 14.02 -0.24
CA LEU A 346 -15.41 12.70 0.09
C LEU A 346 -14.88 12.01 -1.17
N MET A 347 -13.80 11.25 -1.03
CA MET A 347 -13.14 10.59 -2.15
C MET A 347 -12.67 9.20 -1.78
N PHE A 348 -12.76 8.24 -2.70
CA PHE A 348 -12.18 6.92 -2.55
C PHE A 348 -11.78 6.31 -3.89
N VAL A 349 -10.72 5.49 -3.86
CA VAL A 349 -10.31 4.67 -5.00
C VAL A 349 -11.01 3.31 -4.92
N GLU A 350 -11.41 2.76 -6.06
CA GLU A 350 -12.10 1.47 -6.21
C GLU A 350 -11.40 0.57 -7.24
N ASP A 351 -11.35 -0.73 -6.94
CA ASP A 351 -10.70 -1.79 -7.76
C ASP A 351 -11.53 -3.10 -7.80
N MET A 352 -12.84 -3.01 -7.98
CA MET A 352 -13.75 -4.15 -8.12
C MET A 352 -14.17 -4.35 -9.58
N THR A 353 -14.98 -3.45 -10.13
CA THR A 353 -15.44 -3.55 -11.52
C THR A 353 -16.05 -2.24 -12.02
N PHE A 354 -15.89 -1.97 -13.31
CA PHE A 354 -16.61 -0.88 -13.99
C PHE A 354 -17.47 -1.39 -15.13
N SER A 355 -18.11 -2.54 -14.87
CA SER A 355 -19.21 -3.01 -15.69
C SER A 355 -20.33 -3.47 -14.79
N ARG A 356 -21.53 -2.97 -15.07
CA ARG A 356 -22.75 -3.54 -14.49
C ARG A 356 -23.00 -4.99 -14.95
N ASN A 357 -22.30 -5.48 -15.97
CA ASN A 357 -22.45 -6.88 -16.42
C ASN A 357 -21.55 -7.87 -15.65
N THR A 358 -20.61 -7.37 -14.84
CA THR A 358 -19.72 -8.20 -14.03
C THR A 358 -20.30 -8.31 -12.63
N ILE A 359 -20.71 -9.51 -12.23
CA ILE A 359 -21.28 -9.73 -10.90
C ILE A 359 -20.15 -9.91 -9.89
N LEU A 360 -20.17 -9.08 -8.84
CA LEU A 360 -19.29 -9.20 -7.69
C LEU A 360 -19.52 -10.52 -6.94
N SER A 361 -18.55 -10.87 -6.09
CA SER A 361 -18.65 -12.05 -5.26
C SER A 361 -18.28 -11.75 -3.82
N ALA A 362 -19.26 -11.89 -2.92
CA ALA A 362 -19.10 -11.71 -1.48
C ALA A 362 -18.01 -12.60 -0.89
N LEU A 363 -17.82 -13.78 -1.50
CA LEU A 363 -16.89 -14.81 -1.05
C LEU A 363 -15.57 -14.84 -1.81
N SER A 364 -15.24 -13.77 -2.53
CA SER A 364 -14.00 -13.71 -3.33
C SER A 364 -12.97 -12.77 -2.68
N PRO A 365 -11.78 -13.28 -2.30
CA PRO A 365 -10.70 -12.42 -1.80
C PRO A 365 -10.19 -11.42 -2.84
N SER A 366 -10.57 -11.58 -4.12
CA SER A 366 -10.25 -10.65 -5.19
C SER A 366 -11.08 -9.37 -5.16
N TYR A 367 -12.23 -9.36 -4.46
CA TYR A 367 -13.11 -8.18 -4.35
C TYR A 367 -13.15 -7.59 -2.93
N CYS A 368 -12.66 -8.29 -1.92
CA CYS A 368 -12.65 -7.81 -0.56
C CYS A 368 -11.64 -6.68 -0.35
N ASN A 369 -12.04 -5.66 0.42
CA ASN A 369 -11.21 -4.50 0.79
C ASN A 369 -10.57 -3.80 -0.45
N LYS A 370 -11.33 -3.73 -1.55
CA LYS A 370 -10.95 -3.11 -2.82
C LYS A 370 -11.43 -1.65 -2.93
N THR A 371 -11.61 -1.00 -1.78
CA THR A 371 -11.87 0.43 -1.66
C THR A 371 -10.81 1.06 -0.77
N LYS A 372 -10.37 2.26 -1.13
CA LYS A 372 -9.40 3.03 -0.35
C LYS A 372 -9.82 4.49 -0.30
N SER A 373 -10.37 4.89 0.84
CA SER A 373 -10.77 6.27 1.11
C SER A 373 -9.55 7.20 1.18
N LEU A 374 -9.68 8.39 0.60
CA LEU A 374 -8.72 9.48 0.77
C LEU A 374 -9.08 10.29 2.01
N HIS A 375 -8.07 10.78 2.71
CA HIS A 375 -8.24 11.53 3.96
C HIS A 375 -7.66 12.94 3.83
N ALA A 376 -8.41 13.98 4.19
CA ALA A 376 -7.97 15.36 3.99
C ALA A 376 -6.79 15.79 4.88
N ALA A 377 -6.56 15.10 6.00
CA ALA A 377 -5.33 15.26 6.80
C ALA A 377 -4.08 14.68 6.09
N GLY A 378 -4.28 13.72 5.19
CA GLY A 378 -3.21 13.01 4.48
C GLY A 378 -2.91 11.62 5.06
N ASN A 379 -1.85 11.03 4.53
CA ASN A 379 -1.31 9.73 4.92
C ASN A 379 -0.03 9.92 5.74
N TYR A 380 0.25 8.97 6.62
CA TYR A 380 1.35 9.03 7.57
C TYR A 380 2.04 7.68 7.76
N ASP A 381 3.33 7.76 8.11
CA ASP A 381 3.99 6.69 8.84
C ASP A 381 3.75 6.87 10.34
N TYR A 382 3.37 5.77 10.99
CA TYR A 382 3.01 5.75 12.40
C TYR A 382 4.13 5.12 13.22
N LEU A 383 4.73 5.88 14.13
CA LEU A 383 5.68 5.35 15.11
C LEU A 383 5.05 5.36 16.50
N ARG A 384 4.84 4.18 17.07
CA ARG A 384 4.30 4.02 18.43
C ARG A 384 5.31 4.51 19.48
N THR A 385 4.87 5.40 20.36
CA THR A 385 5.73 6.02 21.40
C THR A 385 5.28 5.75 22.84
N GLY A 386 4.08 5.18 23.03
CA GLY A 386 3.47 4.96 24.35
C GLY A 386 3.01 3.52 24.63
N SER A 387 2.76 3.25 25.91
CA SER A 387 2.05 2.03 26.35
C SER A 387 0.55 2.13 26.06
N ALA A 388 -0.11 0.97 25.91
CA ALA A 388 -1.57 0.93 25.85
C ALA A 388 -2.19 1.61 27.08
N SER A 389 -3.27 2.36 26.88
CA SER A 389 -4.18 2.74 27.96
C SER A 389 -5.61 2.40 27.56
N THR A 390 -6.51 2.27 28.54
CA THR A 390 -7.85 1.65 28.36
C THR A 390 -9.02 2.58 28.68
N THR A 391 -8.79 3.88 28.87
CA THR A 391 -9.85 4.82 29.19
C THR A 391 -10.60 5.31 27.94
N CYS A 392 -11.93 5.17 27.92
CA CYS A 392 -12.87 5.83 27.00
C CYS A 392 -13.05 5.28 25.57
N SER A 393 -12.59 4.06 25.24
CA SER A 393 -12.79 3.45 23.90
C SER A 393 -13.54 2.10 23.94
N TRP A 394 -14.65 2.02 24.68
CA TRP A 394 -15.45 0.80 24.84
C TRP A 394 -14.64 -0.46 25.20
N GLY A 395 -13.56 -0.28 25.96
CA GLY A 395 -12.65 -1.36 26.38
C GLY A 395 -11.56 -1.74 25.37
N ASN A 396 -11.42 -1.03 24.25
CA ASN A 396 -10.27 -1.20 23.36
C ASN A 396 -8.99 -0.60 23.96
N ASN A 397 -7.85 -1.23 23.68
CA ASN A 397 -6.53 -0.65 23.93
C ASN A 397 -6.27 0.45 22.89
N TYR A 398 -5.65 1.55 23.31
CA TYR A 398 -5.13 2.55 22.38
C TYR A 398 -3.68 2.86 22.66
N PHE A 399 -2.98 3.28 21.61
CA PHE A 399 -1.56 3.65 21.67
C PHE A 399 -1.37 5.11 21.26
N ASP A 400 -0.26 5.69 21.72
CA ASP A 400 0.20 7.02 21.31
C ASP A 400 1.20 6.87 20.17
N TYR A 401 1.06 7.73 19.17
CA TYR A 401 1.85 7.68 17.94
C TYR A 401 2.43 9.04 17.60
N THR A 402 3.66 9.01 17.09
CA THR A 402 4.26 10.11 16.34
C THR A 402 4.01 9.86 14.86
N LEU A 403 3.60 10.92 14.15
CA LEU A 403 3.27 10.86 12.72
C LEU A 403 4.37 11.49 11.89
N THR A 404 4.76 10.84 10.80
CA THR A 404 5.58 11.44 9.75
C THR A 404 4.78 11.42 8.46
N ALA A 405 4.65 12.55 7.76
CA ALA A 405 3.91 12.61 6.50
C ALA A 405 4.45 11.57 5.50
N ASN A 406 3.56 10.76 4.95
CA ASN A 406 3.88 9.81 3.91
C ASN A 406 2.79 9.83 2.82
N PRO A 407 2.87 10.78 1.86
CA PRO A 407 1.81 10.99 0.87
C PRO A 407 1.42 9.76 0.05
N PHE A 408 2.38 8.86 -0.16
CA PHE A 408 2.23 7.62 -0.93
C PHE A 408 1.99 6.38 -0.05
N GLY A 409 2.02 6.55 1.27
CA GLY A 409 1.66 5.50 2.22
C GLY A 409 0.18 5.13 2.13
N GLN A 410 -0.15 3.93 2.63
CA GLN A 410 -1.53 3.43 2.65
C GLN A 410 -2.30 3.80 3.91
N HIS A 411 -1.60 4.37 4.90
CA HIS A 411 -2.15 4.56 6.23
C HIS A 411 -2.54 6.01 6.49
N ASN A 412 -3.76 6.18 6.93
CA ASN A 412 -4.34 7.40 7.46
C ASN A 412 -5.32 7.05 8.58
N ASP A 413 -6.11 8.02 8.99
CA ASP A 413 -6.83 7.90 10.25
C ASP A 413 -7.97 6.89 10.18
N ILE A 414 -8.57 6.74 9.00
CA ILE A 414 -9.63 5.76 8.76
C ILE A 414 -9.09 4.39 8.36
N THR A 415 -7.77 4.17 8.30
CA THR A 415 -7.19 2.84 8.06
C THR A 415 -6.73 2.17 9.35
N GLY A 416 -6.94 0.86 9.46
CA GLY A 416 -6.31 0.04 10.50
C GLY A 416 -4.79 0.11 10.37
N ILE A 417 -4.09 0.29 11.50
CA ILE A 417 -2.64 0.41 11.50
C ILE A 417 -2.05 -0.95 11.77
N ARG A 418 -1.31 -1.45 10.80
CA ARG A 418 -0.56 -2.69 10.97
C ARG A 418 0.63 -2.41 11.87
N ASP A 419 0.49 -2.79 13.14
CA ASP A 419 1.54 -2.56 14.11
C ASP A 419 2.77 -3.41 13.74
N ASN A 420 3.95 -2.83 13.92
CA ASN A 420 5.23 -3.51 13.67
C ASN A 420 5.63 -4.41 14.87
N TYR A 421 4.79 -4.50 15.90
CA TYR A 421 5.01 -5.40 17.02
C TYR A 421 4.57 -6.82 16.65
N PRO A 422 5.52 -7.75 16.54
CA PRO A 422 5.25 -9.13 16.22
C PRO A 422 4.28 -9.74 17.24
N THR A 423 3.46 -10.69 16.78
CA THR A 423 2.71 -11.53 17.72
C THR A 423 3.69 -12.18 18.71
N GLU A 424 3.28 -12.35 19.98
CA GLU A 424 4.13 -12.93 21.04
C GLU A 424 4.83 -14.25 20.65
N SER A 425 4.33 -14.94 19.62
CA SER A 425 4.85 -16.20 19.10
C SER A 425 6.05 -16.09 18.13
N ASP A 426 6.23 -14.99 17.39
CA ASP A 426 7.37 -14.85 16.45
C ASP A 426 7.77 -13.38 16.26
N PRO A 427 8.91 -12.93 16.83
CA PRO A 427 9.35 -11.55 16.76
C PRO A 427 9.70 -11.03 15.35
N ASN A 428 9.73 -11.93 14.36
CA ASN A 428 10.14 -11.65 12.99
C ASN A 428 8.98 -11.70 11.99
N LYS A 429 7.74 -11.87 12.46
CA LYS A 429 6.57 -12.04 11.59
C LYS A 429 5.35 -11.25 12.06
N ILE A 430 4.74 -10.52 11.13
CA ILE A 430 3.40 -9.95 11.27
C ILE A 430 2.38 -10.97 10.77
N THR A 431 1.28 -11.15 11.51
CA THR A 431 0.21 -12.03 11.06
C THR A 431 -0.52 -11.37 9.89
N TYR A 432 -0.72 -12.13 8.82
CA TYR A 432 -1.46 -11.69 7.65
C TYR A 432 -2.42 -12.80 7.23
N ILE A 433 -3.71 -12.46 7.15
CA ILE A 433 -4.77 -13.41 6.83
C ILE A 433 -5.48 -12.92 5.57
N ARG A 434 -5.34 -13.67 4.48
CA ARG A 434 -6.08 -13.46 3.22
C ARG A 434 -7.51 -14.01 3.32
N SER A 435 -8.24 -13.66 4.38
CA SER A 435 -9.64 -14.04 4.52
C SER A 435 -10.52 -13.12 3.65
N TYR A 436 -11.70 -13.61 3.30
CA TYR A 436 -12.73 -12.90 2.54
C TYR A 436 -14.05 -12.74 3.33
N ASN A 437 -14.23 -13.53 4.39
CA ASN A 437 -15.50 -13.59 5.12
C ASN A 437 -15.34 -13.15 6.59
N ASN A 438 -14.23 -13.55 7.20
CA ASN A 438 -13.96 -13.25 8.59
C ASN A 438 -12.49 -13.58 8.92
N SER A 439 -11.73 -12.66 9.52
CA SER A 439 -10.35 -12.93 9.97
C SER A 439 -10.26 -13.40 11.44
N THR A 440 -11.37 -13.73 12.12
CA THR A 440 -11.38 -14.07 13.57
C THR A 440 -10.79 -15.43 13.98
N THR A 441 -9.94 -16.07 13.18
CA THR A 441 -9.07 -17.15 13.68
C THR A 441 -7.82 -16.47 14.26
N GLU A 442 -7.48 -16.47 15.56
CA GLU A 442 -7.81 -17.37 16.67
C GLU A 442 -7.64 -16.64 18.02
N THR A 443 -8.51 -16.92 19.00
CA THR A 443 -8.32 -16.64 20.44
C THR A 443 -8.09 -15.18 20.88
N GLY A 444 -9.11 -14.32 20.75
CA GLY A 444 -9.35 -13.21 21.70
C GLY A 444 -8.31 -12.09 21.90
N ASN A 445 -7.09 -12.18 21.37
CA ASN A 445 -5.97 -11.28 21.70
C ASN A 445 -4.98 -11.00 20.55
N LYS A 446 -5.15 -11.58 19.36
CA LYS A 446 -4.18 -11.42 18.26
C LYS A 446 -4.78 -10.69 17.07
N ARG A 447 -5.21 -9.43 17.28
CA ARG A 447 -5.45 -8.52 16.15
C ARG A 447 -4.08 -8.24 15.50
N CYS A 448 -4.00 -8.42 14.19
CA CYS A 448 -2.76 -8.19 13.42
C CYS A 448 -2.53 -6.71 13.11
N GLU A 449 -3.54 -5.90 13.38
CA GLU A 449 -3.55 -4.47 13.20
C GLU A 449 -4.21 -3.85 14.43
N ASP A 450 -3.59 -2.80 14.95
CA ASP A 450 -4.23 -1.93 15.92
C ASP A 450 -5.23 -1.08 15.15
N LEU A 451 -6.51 -1.40 15.34
CA LEU A 451 -7.64 -0.72 14.68
C LEU A 451 -7.84 0.74 15.17
N ALA A 452 -6.85 1.34 15.82
CA ALA A 452 -7.06 2.44 16.74
C ALA A 452 -5.76 3.17 17.15
N VAL A 453 -5.39 4.26 16.47
CA VAL A 453 -4.68 5.38 17.14
C VAL A 453 -5.74 6.18 17.85
N TRP A 454 -5.56 6.42 19.14
CA TRP A 454 -6.44 7.35 19.86
C TRP A 454 -5.65 8.47 20.51
N LYS A 455 -4.31 8.46 20.44
CA LYS A 455 -3.50 9.58 20.90
C LYS A 455 -2.47 9.98 19.85
N ARG A 456 -2.42 11.28 19.57
CA ARG A 456 -1.36 11.93 18.81
C ARG A 456 -0.63 12.88 19.73
N SER A 457 0.63 12.57 20.05
CA SER A 457 1.43 13.38 20.95
C SER A 457 0.71 13.65 22.28
N GLY A 458 0.06 12.62 22.83
CA GLY A 458 -0.68 12.68 24.09
C GLY A 458 -2.10 13.25 24.04
N VAL A 459 -2.57 13.78 22.90
CA VAL A 459 -3.94 14.33 22.74
C VAL A 459 -4.87 13.28 22.16
N TYR A 460 -6.09 13.15 22.70
CA TYR A 460 -7.06 12.21 22.17
C TYR A 460 -7.49 12.59 20.74
N ASP A 461 -7.36 11.65 19.82
CA ASP A 461 -7.80 11.80 18.43
C ASP A 461 -8.79 10.69 18.09
N MET A 462 -10.07 11.06 18.01
CA MET A 462 -11.17 10.16 17.70
C MET A 462 -11.42 10.02 16.20
N ASP A 463 -10.69 10.75 15.35
CA ASP A 463 -10.87 10.71 13.91
C ASP A 463 -10.64 9.29 13.36
N HIS A 464 -9.83 8.51 14.08
CA HIS A 464 -9.65 7.11 13.81
C HIS A 464 -10.96 6.33 13.93
N TRP A 465 -11.32 5.58 12.88
CA TRP A 465 -12.57 4.83 12.69
C TRP A 465 -13.78 5.66 12.23
N ILE A 466 -13.95 6.88 12.73
CA ILE A 466 -15.14 7.68 12.40
C ILE A 466 -14.90 8.59 11.19
N GLY A 467 -13.68 9.07 10.93
CA GLY A 467 -13.36 9.90 9.75
C GLY A 467 -13.99 11.30 9.79
N SER A 468 -13.96 11.98 10.94
CA SER A 468 -14.43 13.36 11.07
C SER A 468 -13.64 14.37 10.22
N GLN A 469 -12.35 14.13 9.95
CA GLN A 469 -11.50 15.06 9.18
C GLN A 469 -11.21 14.61 7.75
N MET A 470 -11.93 13.61 7.25
CA MET A 470 -11.63 13.05 5.92
C MET A 470 -12.10 13.95 4.76
N ALA A 471 -13.05 14.87 5.00
CA ALA A 471 -13.63 15.68 3.94
C ALA A 471 -12.73 16.83 3.48
N PHE A 472 -12.69 17.02 2.16
CA PHE A 472 -12.00 18.08 1.47
C PHE A 472 -12.93 19.27 1.14
N GLY A 473 -12.34 20.38 0.69
CA GLY A 473 -13.10 21.53 0.18
C GLY A 473 -13.66 22.46 1.25
N ASN A 474 -13.42 22.16 2.54
CA ASN A 474 -13.60 23.12 3.64
C ASN A 474 -12.49 24.16 3.68
N ILE A 475 -11.33 23.85 3.08
CA ILE A 475 -10.20 24.77 2.90
C ILE A 475 -10.07 25.07 1.42
N LEU A 476 -10.31 26.33 1.02
CA LEU A 476 -10.10 26.76 -0.36
C LEU A 476 -8.63 26.67 -0.75
N ASN A 477 -8.38 26.30 -2.00
CA ASN A 477 -7.07 25.99 -2.57
C ASN A 477 -6.34 24.79 -1.97
N GLN A 478 -7.01 23.98 -1.14
CA GLN A 478 -6.56 22.62 -0.88
C GLN A 478 -6.48 21.88 -2.21
N LYS A 479 -5.50 20.97 -2.33
CA LYS A 479 -5.27 20.18 -3.54
C LYS A 479 -4.77 18.80 -3.15
N VAL A 480 -5.20 17.80 -3.90
CA VAL A 480 -4.69 16.42 -3.86
C VAL A 480 -3.98 16.13 -5.18
N GLY A 481 -2.96 15.29 -5.16
CA GLY A 481 -2.15 14.95 -6.33
C GLY A 481 -0.72 14.60 -5.96
N MET A 482 0.13 14.30 -6.95
CA MET A 482 1.50 13.78 -6.73
C MET A 482 2.36 14.65 -5.82
N SER A 483 2.17 15.97 -5.86
CA SER A 483 2.88 16.94 -5.03
C SER A 483 2.27 17.15 -3.63
N TYR A 484 1.14 16.53 -3.29
CA TYR A 484 0.36 16.86 -2.10
C TYR A 484 0.18 15.64 -1.19
N ASN A 485 -0.23 15.87 0.05
CA ASN A 485 -0.63 14.83 0.99
C ASN A 485 -2.14 14.96 1.25
N PRO A 486 -2.98 13.97 0.88
CA PRO A 486 -2.62 12.70 0.25
C PRO A 486 -2.33 12.82 -1.25
N ALA A 487 -1.51 11.90 -1.76
CA ALA A 487 -1.39 11.65 -3.19
C ALA A 487 -2.55 10.76 -3.68
N VAL A 488 -2.94 10.92 -4.95
CA VAL A 488 -3.94 10.05 -5.59
C VAL A 488 -3.22 8.80 -6.14
N THR A 489 -3.31 7.69 -5.43
CA THR A 489 -2.59 6.44 -5.75
C THR A 489 -3.56 5.28 -5.95
N ASN A 490 -3.19 4.32 -6.79
CA ASN A 490 -3.91 3.05 -6.91
C ASN A 490 -3.86 2.22 -5.60
N ILE A 491 -4.81 1.32 -5.43
CA ILE A 491 -4.81 0.25 -4.44
C ILE A 491 -3.75 -0.77 -4.84
N GLN A 492 -2.84 -1.09 -3.92
CA GLN A 492 -1.80 -2.09 -4.14
C GLN A 492 -2.23 -3.44 -3.59
N THR A 493 -2.02 -4.50 -4.35
CA THR A 493 -2.17 -5.88 -3.87
C THR A 493 -0.86 -6.38 -3.28
N TYR A 494 -0.93 -7.13 -2.19
CA TYR A 494 0.21 -7.76 -1.57
C TYR A 494 0.46 -9.16 -2.13
N ASP A 495 1.69 -9.39 -2.59
CA ASP A 495 2.19 -10.70 -2.96
C ASP A 495 2.94 -11.29 -1.76
N GLN A 496 2.27 -12.21 -1.05
CA GLN A 496 2.83 -12.88 0.11
C GLN A 496 4.02 -13.78 -0.23
N THR A 497 4.11 -14.33 -1.45
CA THR A 497 5.22 -15.19 -1.84
C THR A 497 6.50 -14.38 -2.02
N ASN A 498 6.37 -13.19 -2.63
CA ASN A 498 7.51 -12.31 -2.91
C ASN A 498 7.72 -11.23 -1.84
N GLU A 499 6.88 -11.17 -0.80
CA GLU A 499 6.94 -10.18 0.29
C GLU A 499 6.94 -8.73 -0.22
N VAL A 500 6.13 -8.46 -1.24
CA VAL A 500 6.13 -7.16 -1.95
C VAL A 500 4.72 -6.68 -2.26
N LEU A 501 4.50 -5.37 -2.14
CA LEU A 501 3.32 -4.71 -2.66
C LEU A 501 3.46 -4.45 -4.17
N SER A 502 2.37 -4.64 -4.93
CA SER A 502 2.30 -4.24 -6.33
C SER A 502 2.62 -2.74 -6.47
N PRO A 503 3.13 -2.26 -7.60
CA PRO A 503 3.55 -0.87 -7.73
C PRO A 503 2.44 0.17 -7.49
N ILE A 504 2.86 1.34 -7.02
CA ILE A 504 2.13 2.60 -7.10
C ILE A 504 2.52 3.29 -8.41
N TYR A 505 1.54 3.62 -9.24
CA TYR A 505 1.79 4.37 -10.45
C TYR A 505 1.70 5.87 -10.17
N LEU A 506 2.83 6.55 -10.31
CA LEU A 506 2.87 8.01 -10.33
C LEU A 506 2.08 8.49 -11.56
N ASN A 507 1.13 9.38 -11.34
CA ASN A 507 0.20 9.85 -12.34
C ASN A 507 -0.01 11.37 -12.21
N GLY A 508 -0.53 11.98 -13.27
CA GLY A 508 -0.77 13.43 -13.32
C GLY A 508 -2.12 13.87 -12.76
N ILE A 509 -2.84 13.02 -12.01
CA ILE A 509 -4.14 13.42 -11.47
C ILE A 509 -3.93 14.43 -10.34
N SER A 510 -4.63 15.56 -10.45
CA SER A 510 -4.84 16.45 -9.31
C SER A 510 -6.25 17.00 -9.27
N ILE A 511 -6.72 17.25 -8.05
CA ILE A 511 -8.01 17.91 -7.80
C ILE A 511 -7.74 19.07 -6.84
N LYS A 512 -8.03 20.29 -7.28
CA LYS A 512 -7.91 21.51 -6.50
C LYS A 512 -9.28 22.09 -6.19
N PHE A 513 -9.55 22.39 -4.92
CA PHE A 513 -10.82 22.95 -4.47
C PHE A 513 -10.77 24.48 -4.59
N THR A 514 -11.42 25.05 -5.59
CA THR A 514 -11.26 26.47 -5.97
C THR A 514 -12.37 27.38 -5.46
N GLY A 515 -13.53 26.84 -5.09
CA GLY A 515 -14.64 27.64 -4.57
C GLY A 515 -15.69 26.81 -3.83
N LYS A 516 -16.46 27.47 -2.98
CA LYS A 516 -17.67 26.94 -2.33
C LYS A 516 -18.74 28.04 -2.34
N ASP A 517 -19.91 27.74 -2.89
CA ASP A 517 -21.01 28.72 -2.94
C ASP A 517 -21.90 28.69 -1.68
N GLY A 518 -22.87 29.60 -1.61
CA GLY A 518 -23.79 29.71 -0.47
C GLY A 518 -24.75 28.52 -0.30
N SER A 519 -24.88 27.67 -1.32
CA SER A 519 -25.65 26.42 -1.28
C SER A 519 -24.80 25.23 -0.85
N GLY A 520 -23.50 25.42 -0.64
CA GLY A 520 -22.56 24.36 -0.30
C GLY A 520 -22.02 23.59 -1.50
N ASN A 521 -22.30 24.03 -2.73
CA ASN A 521 -21.72 23.41 -3.92
C ASN A 521 -20.23 23.74 -3.99
N ILE A 522 -19.41 22.75 -4.33
CA ILE A 522 -17.96 22.88 -4.34
C ILE A 522 -17.47 22.89 -5.78
N THR A 523 -16.67 23.88 -6.13
CA THR A 523 -16.01 23.98 -7.42
C THR A 523 -14.62 23.36 -7.32
N VAL A 524 -14.32 22.43 -8.22
CA VAL A 524 -13.05 21.72 -8.31
C VAL A 524 -12.40 21.93 -9.67
N GLU A 525 -11.08 22.11 -9.69
CA GLU A 525 -10.26 22.06 -10.89
C GLU A 525 -9.60 20.68 -10.94
N VAL A 526 -9.83 19.94 -12.02
CA VAL A 526 -9.28 18.59 -12.23
C VAL A 526 -8.24 18.66 -13.35
N LYS A 527 -7.07 18.08 -13.09
CA LYS A 527 -6.01 17.87 -14.09
C LYS A 527 -5.63 16.40 -14.14
N TYR A 528 -5.19 15.96 -15.32
CA TYR A 528 -4.76 14.59 -15.61
C TYR A 528 -3.26 14.49 -15.93
N ASN A 529 -2.61 15.63 -16.10
CA ASN A 529 -1.20 15.80 -16.45
C ASN A 529 -0.50 16.83 -15.53
N ASP A 530 -0.89 16.88 -14.26
CA ASP A 530 -0.25 17.71 -13.23
C ASP A 530 0.96 16.98 -12.63
N THR A 531 2.13 17.25 -13.20
CA THR A 531 3.39 16.55 -12.91
C THR A 531 4.38 17.38 -12.08
N ASP A 532 3.97 18.59 -11.67
CA ASP A 532 4.80 19.53 -10.93
C ASP A 532 4.81 19.18 -9.42
N ILE A 533 6.01 19.08 -8.84
CA ILE A 533 6.27 19.00 -7.40
C ILE A 533 6.47 20.42 -6.86
N GLU A 534 5.37 21.04 -6.42
CA GLU A 534 5.25 22.45 -6.01
C GLU A 534 5.55 22.69 -4.52
N ARG A 535 5.84 21.63 -3.75
CA ARG A 535 6.21 21.67 -2.33
C ARG A 535 7.26 20.62 -2.01
N ASP A 536 7.84 20.70 -0.82
CA ASP A 536 8.69 19.62 -0.32
C ASP A 536 7.86 18.34 -0.25
N GLN A 537 8.34 17.30 -0.91
CA GLN A 537 7.59 16.08 -1.13
C GLN A 537 8.46 14.86 -0.88
N ARG A 538 7.81 13.82 -0.37
CA ARG A 538 8.42 12.53 -0.07
C ARG A 538 7.77 11.45 -0.94
N LEU A 539 8.59 10.64 -1.60
CA LEU A 539 8.18 9.46 -2.35
C LEU A 539 8.67 8.22 -1.60
N SER A 540 7.76 7.32 -1.24
CA SER A 540 8.11 6.06 -0.60
C SER A 540 7.30 4.88 -1.16
N GLY A 541 7.86 3.67 -1.06
CA GLY A 541 7.26 2.41 -1.51
C GLY A 541 7.77 1.91 -2.86
N ASN A 542 7.02 1.00 -3.49
CA ASN A 542 7.31 0.48 -4.83
C ASN A 542 6.63 1.36 -5.87
N LEU A 543 7.36 2.24 -6.53
CA LEU A 543 6.87 3.33 -7.38
C LEU A 543 7.26 3.12 -8.85
N VAL A 544 6.34 3.44 -9.75
CA VAL A 544 6.57 3.44 -11.20
C VAL A 544 6.15 4.78 -11.78
N LEU A 545 7.07 5.45 -12.47
CA LEU A 545 6.80 6.63 -13.29
C LEU A 545 6.74 6.21 -14.77
N ASN A 546 5.56 6.31 -15.37
CA ASN A 546 5.35 6.12 -16.80
C ASN A 546 5.44 7.46 -17.54
N ASP A 547 5.49 7.41 -18.88
CA ASP A 547 5.21 8.55 -19.76
C ASP A 547 3.73 8.95 -19.59
N ILE A 548 3.50 10.09 -18.94
CA ILE A 548 2.19 10.59 -18.57
C ILE A 548 1.56 11.23 -19.81
N PRO A 549 0.38 10.74 -20.27
CA PRO A 549 -0.26 11.25 -21.47
C PRO A 549 -0.42 12.77 -21.45
N ASP A 550 -0.04 13.41 -22.55
CA ASP A 550 -0.14 14.86 -22.76
C ASP A 550 0.67 15.70 -21.75
N ALA A 551 1.66 15.10 -21.07
CA ALA A 551 2.68 15.79 -20.30
C ALA A 551 3.99 15.87 -21.10
N ALA A 552 4.69 17.00 -21.03
CA ALA A 552 6.04 17.10 -21.60
C ALA A 552 7.14 16.61 -20.64
N ILE A 553 6.80 16.59 -19.35
CA ILE A 553 7.65 16.20 -18.24
C ILE A 553 6.76 15.42 -17.28
N ASP A 554 7.18 14.24 -16.86
CA ASP A 554 6.35 13.32 -16.07
C ASP A 554 6.53 13.50 -14.56
N LEU A 555 7.68 14.04 -14.17
CA LEU A 555 7.93 14.47 -12.81
C LEU A 555 8.85 15.69 -12.81
N LYS A 556 8.32 16.84 -12.37
CA LYS A 556 9.05 18.10 -12.38
C LYS A 556 9.24 18.67 -10.97
N VAL A 557 10.46 18.66 -10.46
CA VAL A 557 10.77 19.28 -9.15
C VAL A 557 10.93 20.78 -9.32
N LYS A 558 10.00 21.56 -8.76
CA LYS A 558 9.98 23.02 -8.92
C LYS A 558 11.09 23.72 -8.16
N SER A 559 11.42 24.93 -8.61
CA SER A 559 12.49 25.72 -8.00
C SER A 559 12.31 25.91 -6.49
N GLY A 560 13.39 25.71 -5.73
CA GLY A 560 13.42 25.81 -4.27
C GLY A 560 12.65 24.72 -3.53
N LYS A 561 12.25 23.63 -4.18
CA LYS A 561 11.54 22.49 -3.56
C LYS A 561 12.44 21.27 -3.42
N THR A 562 12.18 20.49 -2.39
CA THR A 562 12.91 19.25 -2.08
C THR A 562 12.07 18.02 -2.41
N LEU A 563 12.60 17.12 -3.22
CA LEU A 563 12.11 15.76 -3.38
C LEU A 563 12.98 14.79 -2.57
N THR A 564 12.38 14.08 -1.63
CA THR A 564 13.05 13.01 -0.90
C THR A 564 12.48 11.66 -1.33
N ILE A 565 13.37 10.74 -1.73
CA ILE A 565 13.06 9.35 -2.05
C ILE A 565 13.70 8.52 -0.94
N ASP A 566 12.88 8.03 -0.03
CA ASP A 566 13.31 7.30 1.16
C ASP A 566 12.30 6.19 1.48
N ARG A 567 12.67 5.32 2.43
CA ARG A 567 11.88 4.15 2.80
C ARG A 567 10.60 4.55 3.56
N THR A 568 9.52 3.76 3.44
CA THR A 568 8.34 3.92 4.30
C THR A 568 8.65 3.53 5.75
N GLY A 569 7.99 4.19 6.69
CA GLY A 569 7.96 3.81 8.10
C GLY A 569 6.75 2.94 8.48
N THR A 570 5.94 2.49 7.52
CA THR A 570 4.78 1.63 7.78
C THR A 570 4.93 0.26 7.12
N PRO A 571 4.52 -0.85 7.78
CA PRO A 571 4.81 -2.18 7.26
C PRO A 571 4.29 -2.39 5.83
N ASP A 572 5.16 -2.83 4.94
CA ASP A 572 4.86 -3.17 3.54
C ASP A 572 5.23 -4.63 3.19
N ARG A 573 5.64 -5.39 4.21
CA ARG A 573 5.96 -6.82 4.19
C ARG A 573 5.63 -7.46 5.54
N ILE A 574 5.57 -8.79 5.61
CA ILE A 574 5.15 -9.51 6.83
C ILE A 574 6.31 -10.21 7.54
N THR A 575 7.47 -10.39 6.89
CA THR A 575 8.70 -10.83 7.56
C THR A 575 9.71 -9.70 7.68
N LYS A 576 10.60 -9.75 8.66
CA LYS A 576 11.68 -8.77 8.76
C LYS A 576 12.70 -8.89 7.61
N LEU A 577 13.09 -7.74 7.07
CA LEU A 577 14.27 -7.51 6.26
C LEU A 577 15.17 -6.55 7.03
N ASN A 578 16.40 -6.97 7.33
CA ASN A 578 17.36 -6.16 8.11
C ASN A 578 16.80 -5.65 9.44
N GLY A 579 15.96 -6.47 10.11
CA GLY A 579 15.36 -6.14 11.40
C GLY A 579 14.02 -5.41 11.33
N GLU A 580 13.52 -5.08 10.15
CA GLU A 580 12.34 -4.22 9.96
C GLU A 580 11.33 -4.81 8.98
N PHE A 581 10.08 -4.37 9.07
CA PHE A 581 8.98 -4.83 8.20
C PHE A 581 8.75 -3.91 6.99
N PHE A 582 9.83 -3.28 6.51
CA PHE A 582 9.78 -2.30 5.42
C PHE A 582 10.74 -2.73 4.31
N ASN A 583 10.29 -2.70 3.06
CA ASN A 583 11.17 -2.75 1.91
C ASN A 583 11.75 -1.35 1.64
N PRO A 584 13.02 -1.23 1.23
CA PRO A 584 13.53 0.02 0.69
C PRO A 584 12.68 0.51 -0.48
N THR A 585 12.58 1.83 -0.64
CA THR A 585 11.81 2.40 -1.76
C THR A 585 12.47 2.07 -3.08
N LEU A 586 11.66 1.71 -4.07
CA LEU A 586 12.08 1.46 -5.44
C LEU A 586 11.30 2.39 -6.35
N LEU A 587 11.97 3.34 -7.01
CA LEU A 587 11.39 4.14 -8.08
C LEU A 587 11.91 3.67 -9.43
N THR A 588 11.03 3.15 -10.27
CA THR A 588 11.35 2.79 -11.66
C THR A 588 10.79 3.85 -12.62
N VAL A 589 11.67 4.50 -13.37
CA VAL A 589 11.33 5.47 -14.42
C VAL A 589 11.33 4.74 -15.76
N LYS A 590 10.14 4.60 -16.36
CA LYS A 590 9.91 3.80 -17.56
C LYS A 590 10.41 4.49 -18.82
N SER A 591 10.56 3.69 -19.87
CA SER A 591 10.88 4.17 -21.23
C SER A 591 9.96 5.33 -21.64
N GLY A 592 10.53 6.39 -22.21
CA GLY A 592 9.81 7.61 -22.61
C GLY A 592 9.62 8.63 -21.49
N ALA A 593 9.66 8.22 -20.22
CA ALA A 593 9.39 9.12 -19.12
C ALA A 593 10.56 10.08 -18.83
N VAL A 594 10.22 11.33 -18.49
CA VAL A 594 11.15 12.44 -18.26
C VAL A 594 11.00 12.96 -16.83
N VAL A 595 12.10 12.88 -16.07
CA VAL A 595 12.27 13.53 -14.77
C VAL A 595 13.08 14.80 -14.97
N GLN A 596 12.57 15.94 -14.48
CA GLN A 596 13.27 17.21 -14.56
C GLN A 596 13.32 17.91 -13.21
N THR A 597 14.46 18.50 -12.88
CA THR A 597 14.60 19.45 -11.78
C THR A 597 14.68 20.88 -12.32
N GLU A 598 14.07 21.86 -11.63
CA GLU A 598 14.28 23.28 -11.90
C GLU A 598 15.43 23.83 -11.04
N MET A 599 15.92 25.04 -11.35
CA MET A 599 17.01 25.65 -10.59
C MET A 599 16.71 25.66 -9.09
N THR A 600 17.73 25.45 -8.24
CA THR A 600 17.63 25.46 -6.77
C THR A 600 16.73 24.38 -6.15
N SER A 601 16.14 23.49 -6.93
CA SER A 601 15.45 22.32 -6.39
C SER A 601 16.45 21.29 -5.87
N ILE A 602 16.04 20.48 -4.90
CA ILE A 602 16.89 19.48 -4.24
C ILE A 602 16.27 18.10 -4.46
N VAL A 603 17.08 17.11 -4.83
CA VAL A 603 16.66 15.71 -4.87
C VAL A 603 17.58 14.89 -3.97
N ASN A 604 17.00 14.09 -3.08
CA ASN A 604 17.74 13.18 -2.21
C ASN A 604 17.22 11.75 -2.33
N ILE A 605 18.11 10.79 -2.54
CA ILE A 605 17.84 9.36 -2.47
C ILE A 605 18.52 8.82 -1.21
N LYS A 606 17.77 8.20 -0.28
CA LYS A 606 18.21 7.82 1.07
C LYS A 606 17.72 6.44 1.49
N ASP A 607 18.15 5.96 2.65
CA ASP A 607 17.61 4.80 3.36
C ASP A 607 17.56 3.52 2.51
N ASN A 608 18.69 3.19 1.86
CA ASN A 608 18.82 2.03 0.97
C ASN A 608 17.88 2.07 -0.26
N SER A 609 17.26 3.22 -0.56
CA SER A 609 16.31 3.35 -1.67
C SER A 609 17.01 3.28 -3.02
N LYS A 610 16.25 2.83 -4.01
CA LYS A 610 16.71 2.57 -5.37
C LYS A 610 15.94 3.40 -6.37
N VAL A 611 16.65 4.04 -7.29
CA VAL A 611 16.05 4.72 -8.45
C VAL A 611 16.65 4.14 -9.72
N ILE A 612 15.80 3.66 -10.63
CA ILE A 612 16.20 2.99 -11.86
C ILE A 612 15.58 3.72 -13.06
N PHE A 613 16.42 4.23 -13.95
CA PHE A 613 16.04 4.79 -15.23
C PHE A 613 16.16 3.72 -16.31
N GLU A 614 15.01 3.26 -16.85
CA GLU A 614 14.96 2.28 -17.92
C GLU A 614 15.37 2.85 -19.27
N ASN A 615 15.61 1.96 -20.24
CA ASN A 615 15.98 2.32 -21.61
C ASN A 615 15.01 3.35 -22.21
N GLY A 616 15.53 4.51 -22.63
CA GLY A 616 14.76 5.58 -23.25
C GLY A 616 14.10 6.56 -22.28
N SER A 617 14.34 6.43 -20.97
CA SER A 617 13.97 7.45 -19.98
C SER A 617 15.01 8.56 -19.87
N THR A 618 14.64 9.70 -19.29
CA THR A 618 15.53 10.86 -19.16
C THR A 618 15.50 11.46 -17.76
N LEU A 619 16.69 11.73 -17.20
CA LEU A 619 16.86 12.65 -16.06
C LEU A 619 17.53 13.94 -16.54
N THR A 620 16.91 15.09 -16.27
CA THR A 620 17.51 16.41 -16.45
C THR A 620 17.61 17.14 -15.12
N VAL A 621 18.84 17.37 -14.66
CA VAL A 621 19.14 18.13 -13.45
C VAL A 621 19.53 19.55 -13.84
N ALA A 622 18.74 20.55 -13.42
CA ALA A 622 19.03 21.95 -13.73
C ALA A 622 20.28 22.46 -12.98
N GLN A 623 20.75 23.64 -13.40
CA GLN A 623 21.82 24.35 -12.69
C GLN A 623 21.44 24.66 -11.24
N ALA A 624 22.44 24.62 -10.36
CA ALA A 624 22.29 24.88 -8.92
C ALA A 624 21.17 24.05 -8.26
N SER A 625 20.84 22.87 -8.79
CA SER A 625 19.89 21.92 -8.21
C SER A 625 20.64 20.74 -7.58
N PRO A 626 20.90 20.74 -6.25
CA PRO A 626 21.63 19.65 -5.61
C PRO A 626 20.93 18.30 -5.80
N PHE A 627 21.68 17.30 -6.23
CA PHE A 627 21.21 15.94 -6.38
C PHE A 627 22.10 15.02 -5.55
N THR A 628 21.55 14.38 -4.52
CA THR A 628 22.32 13.55 -3.58
C THR A 628 21.84 12.11 -3.60
N VAL A 629 22.77 11.19 -3.86
CA VAL A 629 22.62 9.75 -3.58
C VAL A 629 23.33 9.49 -2.25
N ALA A 630 22.55 9.33 -1.19
CA ALA A 630 23.08 9.15 0.16
C ALA A 630 23.64 7.74 0.36
N ASP A 631 24.30 7.54 1.50
CA ASP A 631 24.90 6.25 1.87
C ASP A 631 23.91 5.09 1.71
N GLU A 632 24.43 3.97 1.18
CA GLU A 632 23.71 2.73 0.85
C GLU A 632 22.58 2.87 -0.20
N ALA A 633 22.29 4.07 -0.71
CA ALA A 633 21.31 4.26 -1.77
C ALA A 633 21.87 3.87 -3.15
N TYR A 634 20.96 3.57 -4.08
CA TYR A 634 21.29 3.06 -5.41
C TYR A 634 20.62 3.90 -6.51
N LEU A 635 21.41 4.33 -7.49
CA LEU A 635 20.92 5.00 -8.69
C LEU A 635 21.45 4.30 -9.95
N GLU A 636 20.55 3.93 -10.86
CA GLU A 636 20.88 3.18 -12.07
C GLU A 636 20.34 3.84 -13.33
N PHE A 637 21.15 3.86 -14.38
CA PHE A 637 20.78 4.22 -15.75
C PHE A 637 21.06 3.04 -16.69
N ASN A 638 20.00 2.51 -17.31
CA ASN A 638 20.11 1.46 -18.32
C ASN A 638 20.65 1.99 -19.66
N GLU A 639 20.98 1.08 -20.58
CA GLU A 639 21.76 1.35 -21.80
C GLU A 639 21.30 2.54 -22.65
N THR A 640 20.00 2.84 -22.74
CA THR A 640 19.54 3.98 -23.56
C THR A 640 18.87 5.08 -22.74
N ALA A 641 19.02 5.05 -21.41
CA ALA A 641 18.59 6.14 -20.55
C ALA A 641 19.51 7.37 -20.73
N GLN A 642 18.96 8.57 -20.59
CA GLN A 642 19.68 9.83 -20.72
C GLN A 642 19.87 10.52 -19.37
N LEU A 643 21.08 11.02 -19.13
CA LEU A 643 21.42 11.80 -17.94
C LEU A 643 22.01 13.14 -18.35
N ASN A 644 21.26 14.21 -18.12
CA ASN A 644 21.66 15.58 -18.44
C ASN A 644 21.84 16.37 -17.14
N ILE A 645 23.08 16.72 -16.78
CA ILE A 645 23.39 17.44 -15.55
C ILE A 645 23.90 18.84 -15.90
N GLY A 646 23.13 19.86 -15.52
CA GLY A 646 23.54 21.27 -15.58
C GLY A 646 24.61 21.61 -14.54
N PRO A 647 25.09 22.87 -14.49
CA PRO A 647 26.08 23.31 -13.51
C PRO A 647 25.55 23.28 -12.07
N THR A 648 25.71 22.13 -11.42
CA THR A 648 25.20 21.83 -10.08
C THR A 648 26.13 20.88 -9.32
N PHE A 649 25.82 20.62 -8.04
CA PHE A 649 26.41 19.55 -7.25
C PHE A 649 25.60 18.27 -7.40
N PHE A 650 26.21 17.27 -8.03
CA PHE A 650 25.73 15.90 -8.02
C PHE A 650 26.61 15.09 -7.09
N THR A 651 26.08 14.67 -5.95
CA THR A 651 26.86 14.05 -4.87
C THR A 651 26.47 12.58 -4.70
N VAL A 652 27.47 11.69 -4.73
CA VAL A 652 27.32 10.27 -4.40
C VAL A 652 28.17 9.98 -3.16
N GLN A 653 27.50 9.61 -2.06
CA GLN A 653 28.16 9.37 -0.76
C GLN A 653 28.99 8.06 -0.75
N PRO A 654 29.91 7.88 0.21
CA PRO A 654 30.90 6.79 0.19
C PRO A 654 30.36 5.38 -0.01
N THR A 655 29.21 5.05 0.60
CA THR A 655 28.63 3.71 0.50
C THR A 655 27.47 3.62 -0.50
N ALA A 656 27.20 4.72 -1.20
CA ALA A 656 26.20 4.76 -2.27
C ALA A 656 26.73 4.10 -3.55
N GLU A 657 25.82 3.59 -4.38
CA GLU A 657 26.17 3.01 -5.69
C GLU A 657 25.45 3.75 -6.82
N LEU A 658 26.25 4.21 -7.80
CA LEU A 658 25.80 4.77 -9.06
C LEU A 658 26.20 3.83 -10.20
N CYS A 659 25.23 3.30 -10.93
CA CYS A 659 25.44 2.43 -12.07
C CYS A 659 24.99 3.10 -13.37
N ILE A 660 25.91 3.25 -14.33
CA ILE A 660 25.60 3.79 -15.67
C ILE A 660 26.04 2.74 -16.70
N LYS A 661 25.06 2.08 -17.32
CA LYS A 661 25.33 0.98 -18.25
C LYS A 661 25.68 1.43 -19.67
N ASN A 662 25.49 2.71 -20.01
CA ASN A 662 25.98 3.30 -21.26
C ASN A 662 26.37 4.77 -21.06
N THR A 663 27.58 5.11 -21.48
CA THR A 663 28.20 6.43 -21.31
C THR A 663 27.92 7.40 -22.46
N ASN A 664 27.39 6.94 -23.60
CA ASN A 664 27.16 7.78 -24.79
C ASN A 664 26.01 8.80 -24.62
N ASN A 665 25.22 8.70 -23.56
CA ASN A 665 24.03 9.53 -23.31
C ASN A 665 24.12 10.33 -22.00
N VAL A 666 25.34 10.58 -21.52
CA VAL A 666 25.59 11.39 -20.33
C VAL A 666 26.15 12.75 -20.75
N LEU A 667 25.42 13.83 -20.47
CA LEU A 667 25.85 15.21 -20.71
C LEU A 667 26.10 15.90 -19.37
N LEU A 668 27.38 16.16 -19.05
CA LEU A 668 27.81 16.81 -17.81
C LEU A 668 28.29 18.23 -18.10
N ALA A 669 27.60 19.22 -17.52
CA ALA A 669 28.00 20.63 -17.52
C ALA A 669 28.29 21.15 -16.09
N GLY A 670 28.28 20.28 -15.07
CA GLY A 670 28.46 20.62 -13.65
C GLY A 670 29.50 19.78 -12.92
N THR A 671 29.51 19.91 -11.58
CA THR A 671 30.44 19.19 -10.71
C THR A 671 29.81 17.90 -10.20
N LEU A 672 30.37 16.76 -10.64
CA LEU A 672 30.11 15.46 -10.04
C LEU A 672 31.11 15.26 -8.89
N THR A 673 30.60 15.18 -7.66
CA THR A 673 31.40 14.84 -6.48
C THR A 673 31.11 13.40 -6.10
N TYR A 674 32.09 12.53 -6.30
CA TYR A 674 32.00 11.10 -6.02
C TYR A 674 32.90 10.77 -4.84
N HIS A 675 32.32 10.26 -3.75
CA HIS A 675 33.04 9.84 -2.54
C HIS A 675 33.07 8.33 -2.35
N SER A 676 32.49 7.55 -3.27
CA SER A 676 32.34 6.11 -3.15
C SER A 676 33.58 5.33 -3.62
N GLU A 677 33.85 4.22 -2.95
CA GLU A 677 34.98 3.33 -3.23
C GLU A 677 34.76 2.45 -4.47
N VAL A 678 33.53 2.39 -5.01
CA VAL A 678 33.18 1.44 -6.09
C VAL A 678 32.38 2.13 -7.19
N TRP A 679 33.03 2.48 -8.31
CA TRP A 679 32.35 2.82 -9.57
C TRP A 679 32.25 1.59 -10.48
N LYS A 680 31.05 1.29 -11.00
CA LYS A 680 30.81 0.22 -11.98
C LYS A 680 30.17 0.81 -13.24
N GLY A 681 30.99 1.20 -14.22
CA GLY A 681 30.51 1.58 -15.54
C GLY A 681 31.26 0.89 -16.67
N SER A 682 30.59 0.76 -17.82
CA SER A 682 31.15 0.22 -19.06
C SER A 682 30.86 1.19 -20.21
N GLY A 683 31.89 1.66 -20.92
CA GLY A 683 31.78 2.51 -22.11
C GLY A 683 32.64 3.79 -22.09
N PRO A 684 32.85 4.44 -23.25
CA PRO A 684 33.61 5.69 -23.35
C PRO A 684 32.82 6.90 -22.82
N LEU A 685 33.35 7.60 -21.81
CA LEU A 685 32.83 8.90 -21.36
C LEU A 685 33.23 9.99 -22.36
N THR A 686 32.27 10.51 -23.13
CA THR A 686 32.47 11.76 -23.88
C THR A 686 32.14 12.94 -22.98
N SER A 687 33.12 13.49 -22.27
CA SER A 687 32.97 14.69 -21.47
C SER A 687 33.45 15.92 -22.24
N VAL A 688 32.66 17.00 -22.21
CA VAL A 688 33.17 18.37 -22.40
C VAL A 688 33.42 18.91 -21.00
N ILE A 689 34.60 18.65 -20.44
CA ILE A 689 34.96 19.11 -19.09
C ILE A 689 35.33 20.59 -19.18
N ALA A 690 34.52 21.46 -18.59
CA ALA A 690 34.94 22.84 -18.33
C ALA A 690 35.94 22.86 -17.15
N PRO A 691 36.96 23.73 -17.13
CA PRO A 691 37.94 23.78 -16.05
C PRO A 691 37.28 24.18 -14.71
N GLY A 692 37.37 23.31 -13.71
CA GLY A 692 36.93 23.55 -12.33
C GLY A 692 37.69 22.67 -11.34
N ASP A 693 37.76 23.09 -10.08
CA ASP A 693 38.43 22.34 -8.99
C ASP A 693 37.59 21.10 -8.62
N TYR A 694 38.12 19.90 -8.84
CA TYR A 694 37.49 18.64 -8.44
C TYR A 694 38.21 18.04 -7.22
N LYS A 695 37.45 17.48 -6.29
CA LYS A 695 37.96 16.67 -5.17
C LYS A 695 37.49 15.24 -5.36
N TYR A 696 38.35 14.41 -5.96
CA TYR A 696 38.17 12.96 -6.06
C TYR A 696 38.85 12.29 -4.87
N LEU A 697 38.11 11.41 -4.19
CA LEU A 697 38.62 10.48 -3.18
C LEU A 697 37.95 9.13 -3.48
N GLY A 698 38.57 8.33 -4.34
CA GLY A 698 38.05 7.03 -4.78
C GLY A 698 38.78 6.49 -6.02
N SER A 699 38.70 5.19 -6.25
CA SER A 699 39.29 4.49 -7.39
C SER A 699 38.31 4.48 -8.59
N VAL A 700 38.80 4.84 -9.78
CA VAL A 700 38.01 4.82 -11.02
C VAL A 700 38.44 3.61 -11.85
N ILE A 701 37.58 2.59 -11.94
CA ILE A 701 37.84 1.40 -12.76
C ILE A 701 37.15 1.55 -14.12
N ILE A 702 37.88 2.03 -15.14
CA ILE A 702 37.36 2.05 -16.52
C ILE A 702 37.63 0.69 -17.15
N SER A 703 36.59 -0.13 -17.31
CA SER A 703 36.68 -1.42 -18.02
C SER A 703 36.04 -1.32 -19.41
N ASN A 704 36.76 -1.79 -20.44
CA ASN A 704 36.36 -1.87 -21.84
C ASN A 704 35.95 -0.55 -22.53
N ALA A 705 36.90 0.36 -22.76
CA ALA A 705 36.69 1.51 -23.63
C ALA A 705 37.53 1.40 -24.91
N THR A 706 36.88 1.19 -26.07
CA THR A 706 37.43 1.60 -27.37
C THR A 706 37.06 3.08 -27.55
N ALA A 707 37.84 3.99 -26.95
CA ALA A 707 37.58 5.42 -27.04
C ALA A 707 38.24 6.01 -28.30
N ASN A 708 37.44 6.45 -29.27
CA ASN A 708 37.89 7.42 -30.28
C ASN A 708 37.82 8.81 -29.64
N LEU A 709 38.93 9.29 -29.09
CA LEU A 709 39.02 10.59 -28.42
C LEU A 709 39.17 11.72 -29.45
N ALA A 710 38.24 12.68 -29.42
CA ALA A 710 38.27 13.89 -30.25
C ALA A 710 38.75 15.15 -29.49
N SER A 711 39.01 15.06 -28.18
CA SER A 711 39.45 16.17 -27.33
C SER A 711 40.17 15.69 -26.07
N ASP A 712 40.92 16.62 -25.44
CA ASP A 712 41.72 16.38 -24.23
C ASP A 712 40.83 16.09 -23.01
N ILE A 713 41.24 15.12 -22.19
CA ILE A 713 40.67 14.85 -20.87
C ILE A 713 41.65 15.40 -19.82
N THR A 714 41.19 16.32 -18.98
CA THR A 714 41.93 16.83 -17.82
C THR A 714 41.27 16.31 -16.55
N ILE A 715 42.02 15.60 -15.71
CA ILE A 715 41.56 15.19 -14.38
C ILE A 715 42.46 15.88 -13.35
N THR A 716 41.84 16.65 -12.47
CA THR A 716 42.53 17.37 -11.39
C THR A 716 42.07 16.79 -10.06
N ALA A 717 43.01 16.30 -9.24
CA ALA A 717 42.75 15.92 -7.85
C ALA A 717 43.74 16.61 -6.91
N ARG A 718 43.29 16.87 -5.68
CA ARG A 718 44.14 17.48 -4.64
C ARG A 718 44.99 16.48 -3.86
N ASP A 719 44.52 15.23 -3.72
CA ASP A 719 45.06 14.32 -2.70
C ASP A 719 45.65 13.03 -3.31
N TYR A 720 44.87 12.24 -4.08
CA TYR A 720 45.36 11.03 -4.76
C TYR A 720 44.38 10.56 -5.84
N ILE A 721 44.90 10.04 -6.96
CA ILE A 721 44.14 9.36 -8.02
C ILE A 721 44.87 8.06 -8.39
N GLU A 722 44.12 6.96 -8.48
CA GLU A 722 44.57 5.72 -9.12
C GLU A 722 43.68 5.45 -10.34
N ILE A 723 44.29 5.41 -11.54
CA ILE A 723 43.61 5.11 -12.80
C ILE A 723 44.12 3.74 -13.27
N LEU A 724 43.24 2.74 -13.23
CA LEU A 724 43.54 1.40 -13.72
C LEU A 724 43.00 1.25 -15.15
N LEU A 725 43.89 1.18 -16.14
CA LEU A 725 43.54 1.00 -17.55
C LEU A 725 43.74 -0.46 -17.95
N ASN A 726 42.64 -1.19 -18.18
CA ASN A 726 42.68 -2.62 -18.51
C ASN A 726 42.68 -2.91 -20.03
N THR A 727 42.91 -1.91 -20.89
CA THR A 727 42.99 -2.07 -22.36
C THR A 727 44.00 -1.11 -22.99
N ASP A 728 44.58 -1.49 -24.15
CA ASP A 728 45.49 -0.64 -24.92
C ASP A 728 44.78 0.66 -25.40
N ILE A 729 45.40 1.81 -25.16
CA ILE A 729 44.96 3.10 -25.72
C ILE A 729 45.59 3.28 -27.12
N VAL A 730 44.76 3.29 -28.16
CA VAL A 730 45.19 3.67 -29.52
C VAL A 730 44.74 5.09 -29.81
N ALA A 731 45.64 6.07 -29.70
CA ALA A 731 45.34 7.46 -30.00
C ALA A 731 45.28 7.69 -31.53
N ALA A 732 44.11 8.05 -32.06
CA ALA A 732 43.93 8.39 -33.48
C ALA A 732 44.17 9.88 -33.82
N SER A 733 44.41 10.73 -32.82
CA SER A 733 44.72 12.16 -33.03
C SER A 733 45.53 12.77 -31.88
N THR A 734 46.11 13.95 -32.14
CA THR A 734 47.07 14.72 -31.34
C THR A 734 46.56 15.24 -29.98
N GLY A 735 45.55 14.63 -29.38
CA GLY A 735 45.06 15.00 -28.04
C GLY A 735 46.07 14.61 -26.96
N ALA A 736 46.32 15.51 -26.02
CA ALA A 736 47.21 15.30 -24.90
C ALA A 736 46.42 14.77 -23.69
N PHE A 737 46.92 13.69 -23.06
CA PHE A 737 46.44 13.26 -21.76
C PHE A 737 47.22 14.01 -20.68
N THR A 738 46.53 14.80 -19.86
CA THR A 738 47.17 15.59 -18.78
C THR A 738 46.54 15.21 -17.45
N ALA A 739 47.32 14.56 -16.58
CA ALA A 739 46.98 14.35 -15.18
C ALA A 739 47.81 15.31 -14.31
N GLN A 740 47.17 16.05 -13.42
CA GLN A 740 47.88 16.82 -12.39
C GLN A 740 47.73 16.09 -11.06
N ILE A 741 48.88 15.58 -10.58
CA ILE A 741 49.12 14.85 -9.32
C ILE A 741 48.56 13.41 -9.33
N GLY A 742 49.45 12.41 -9.42
CA GLY A 742 49.12 10.97 -9.34
C GLY A 742 50.16 10.05 -10.01
N THR A 743 50.08 8.75 -9.71
CA THR A 743 50.91 7.70 -10.34
C THR A 743 50.15 7.12 -11.53
N ILE A 744 50.75 7.14 -12.72
CA ILE A 744 50.18 6.53 -13.93
C ILE A 744 50.80 5.13 -14.11
N GLN A 745 50.05 4.06 -13.87
CA GLN A 745 50.44 2.72 -14.31
C GLN A 745 49.82 2.44 -15.68
N THR A 746 50.68 2.31 -16.69
CA THR A 746 50.26 1.89 -18.04
C THR A 746 51.07 0.66 -18.45
N ASN A 747 50.40 -0.34 -19.03
CA ASN A 747 51.08 -1.31 -19.88
C ASN A 747 51.01 -0.75 -21.31
N CYS A 748 52.00 0.07 -21.70
CA CYS A 748 52.03 0.71 -23.02
C CYS A 748 53.29 0.31 -23.79
N SER A 749 53.13 -0.21 -25.02
CA SER A 749 54.16 -0.10 -26.06
C SER A 749 53.88 1.15 -26.89
N LEU A 750 54.72 2.18 -26.78
CA LEU A 750 54.51 3.47 -27.45
C LEU A 750 55.33 3.60 -28.75
N SER A 751 54.64 3.95 -29.84
CA SER A 751 55.24 4.55 -31.05
C SER A 751 54.81 6.03 -31.16
N SER A 752 55.23 6.89 -30.20
CA SER A 752 54.98 8.35 -30.09
C SER A 752 53.50 8.76 -29.88
N PRO A 753 53.15 9.70 -28.96
CA PRO A 753 53.76 11.03 -28.81
C PRO A 753 54.03 11.50 -27.36
N ARG A 754 54.46 12.77 -27.22
CA ARG A 754 54.95 13.47 -26.00
C ARG A 754 53.95 13.52 -24.83
N ILE A 755 54.38 13.09 -23.66
CA ILE A 755 53.80 13.46 -22.36
C ILE A 755 54.36 14.84 -21.98
N ALA A 756 53.50 15.82 -21.70
CA ALA A 756 53.90 17.12 -21.14
C ALA A 756 53.35 17.23 -19.71
N VAL A 757 54.24 17.08 -18.72
CA VAL A 757 53.94 17.40 -17.32
C VAL A 757 54.25 18.88 -17.14
N THR A 758 53.24 19.69 -16.79
CA THR A 758 53.45 21.10 -16.46
C THR A 758 53.30 21.25 -14.96
N GLU A 759 54.44 21.38 -14.27
CA GLU A 759 54.49 21.68 -12.85
C GLU A 759 54.17 23.15 -12.59
N THR A 760 53.34 23.39 -11.58
CA THR A 760 53.42 24.59 -10.77
C THR A 760 53.13 24.13 -9.37
N LEU A 761 54.15 23.98 -8.51
CA LEU A 761 54.09 24.23 -7.06
C LEU A 761 55.45 23.95 -6.38
N GLN A 762 55.65 24.65 -5.26
CA GLN A 762 56.73 24.39 -4.31
C GLN A 762 56.61 22.97 -3.75
N GLU A 763 57.74 22.27 -3.76
CA GLU A 763 58.05 21.05 -2.99
C GLU A 763 57.14 19.83 -3.22
N SER A 764 57.46 19.04 -4.25
CA SER A 764 57.34 17.56 -4.22
C SER A 764 58.26 16.96 -5.29
N GLU A 765 59.11 16.00 -4.92
CA GLU A 765 60.01 15.28 -5.85
C GLU A 765 59.26 14.20 -6.65
N ILE A 766 59.57 14.10 -7.94
CA ILE A 766 59.07 13.04 -8.84
C ILE A 766 60.11 11.91 -8.91
N HIS A 767 59.72 10.68 -8.55
CA HIS A 767 60.50 9.47 -8.82
C HIS A 767 59.97 8.75 -10.07
N LEU A 768 60.82 8.60 -11.09
CA LEU A 768 60.61 7.72 -12.24
C LEU A 768 61.58 6.55 -12.12
N GLU A 769 61.07 5.33 -11.96
CA GLU A 769 61.89 4.11 -11.97
C GLU A 769 61.37 3.13 -13.04
N GLU A 770 62.25 2.76 -13.98
CA GLU A 770 62.09 1.55 -14.81
C GLU A 770 62.66 0.35 -14.03
N PHE A 771 61.87 -0.71 -13.88
CA PHE A 771 62.40 -1.98 -13.37
C PHE A 771 62.01 -3.18 -14.23
N ASN A 772 63.04 -3.74 -14.89
CA ASN A 772 63.11 -5.14 -15.25
C ASN A 772 63.64 -5.94 -14.04
N THR A 773 62.97 -7.04 -13.71
CA THR A 773 63.44 -8.20 -12.92
C THR A 773 64.16 -7.97 -11.58
N GLY A 774 63.53 -8.43 -10.48
CA GLY A 774 64.22 -9.13 -9.39
C GLY A 774 64.62 -8.36 -8.12
N CYS A 775 63.95 -8.69 -7.01
CA CYS A 775 64.43 -8.77 -5.62
C CYS A 775 65.13 -7.59 -4.88
N PHE A 776 64.40 -7.12 -3.84
CA PHE A 776 64.75 -6.69 -2.47
C PHE A 776 65.00 -5.22 -2.07
N ARG A 777 64.23 -4.86 -1.01
CA ARG A 777 64.44 -3.96 0.15
C ARG A 777 64.60 -2.46 -0.08
N TYR A 778 63.71 -1.69 0.58
CA TYR A 778 64.06 -0.37 1.11
C TYR A 778 63.77 -0.26 2.61
N ALA A 779 64.68 0.46 3.26
CA ALA A 779 64.78 0.73 4.68
C ALA A 779 63.84 1.88 5.08
N SER A 780 63.30 1.81 6.30
CA SER A 780 62.57 2.89 6.93
C SER A 780 63.51 4.03 7.29
N LEU A 781 63.16 5.26 6.91
CA LEU A 781 63.45 6.45 7.72
C LEU A 781 62.15 6.78 8.44
N GLY A 782 62.21 6.71 9.76
CA GLY A 782 61.06 6.96 10.62
C GLY A 782 60.72 8.43 10.71
N ASP A 783 59.44 8.69 10.91
CA ASP A 783 59.01 9.61 11.94
C ASP A 783 57.73 9.04 12.57
N ASP A 784 57.79 8.94 13.90
CA ASP A 784 56.74 8.43 14.79
C ASP A 784 55.50 9.32 14.73
N HIS A 785 54.35 8.72 14.39
CA HIS A 785 53.08 9.05 15.04
C HIS A 785 52.13 7.83 14.95
N ASP A 786 52.25 6.95 15.94
CA ASP A 786 51.32 5.87 16.22
C ASP A 786 49.92 6.42 16.55
N HIS A 787 48.97 6.16 15.66
CA HIS A 787 47.56 5.99 16.02
C HIS A 787 47.07 4.63 15.52
N GLU A 788 47.47 3.57 16.24
CA GLU A 788 46.80 2.27 16.16
C GLU A 788 45.38 2.41 16.73
N HIS A 789 44.38 2.46 15.85
CA HIS A 789 43.01 2.07 16.21
C HIS A 789 42.89 0.56 15.96
N PRO A 790 42.97 -0.31 17.00
CA PRO A 790 42.75 -1.73 16.78
C PRO A 790 41.29 -1.93 16.34
N TYR A 791 41.10 -2.51 15.15
CA TYR A 791 39.80 -3.04 14.76
C TYR A 791 39.31 -3.98 15.86
N THR A 792 38.04 -3.86 16.25
CA THR A 792 37.44 -4.82 17.17
C THR A 792 37.56 -6.23 16.57
N THR A 793 37.83 -7.23 17.39
CA THR A 793 38.10 -8.61 16.96
C THR A 793 37.03 -9.16 16.02
N ASN A 794 35.77 -8.71 16.17
CA ASN A 794 34.63 -9.12 15.36
C ASN A 794 34.68 -8.57 13.92
N ALA A 795 35.14 -7.33 13.72
CA ALA A 795 35.28 -6.75 12.38
C ALA A 795 36.39 -7.47 11.60
N LEU A 796 37.54 -7.70 12.25
CA LEU A 796 38.66 -8.41 11.64
C LEU A 796 38.31 -9.87 11.32
N GLU A 797 37.51 -10.54 12.16
CA GLU A 797 37.05 -11.91 11.89
C GLU A 797 36.20 -12.07 10.64
N SER A 798 35.46 -11.03 10.24
CA SER A 798 34.61 -11.01 9.03
C SER A 798 35.40 -10.75 7.74
N MET A 799 36.60 -10.18 7.85
CA MET A 799 37.48 -9.86 6.73
C MET A 799 38.43 -11.00 6.35
N ILE A 800 38.49 -12.07 7.14
CA ILE A 800 39.33 -13.24 6.91
C ILE A 800 38.47 -14.45 6.55
N ILE A 801 38.65 -14.95 5.32
CA ILE A 801 37.99 -16.13 4.79
C ILE A 801 38.95 -17.31 4.90
N VAL A 802 38.52 -18.40 5.54
CA VAL A 802 39.25 -19.67 5.62
C VAL A 802 38.44 -20.73 4.90
N SER A 803 38.96 -21.23 3.78
CA SER A 803 38.28 -22.20 2.92
C SER A 803 39.08 -23.51 2.90
N PRO A 804 38.54 -24.63 3.41
CA PRO A 804 39.15 -25.92 3.17
C PRO A 804 38.98 -26.29 1.69
N VAL A 805 40.01 -26.90 1.11
CA VAL A 805 39.99 -27.48 -0.24
C VAL A 805 40.18 -29.00 -0.08
N PRO A 806 39.07 -29.75 0.17
CA PRO A 806 39.17 -31.13 0.66
C PRO A 806 39.85 -32.07 -0.33
N SER A 807 39.71 -31.83 -1.63
CA SER A 807 40.28 -32.69 -2.68
C SER A 807 41.80 -32.83 -2.59
N ASN A 808 42.49 -31.84 -2.03
CA ASN A 808 43.94 -31.77 -2.00
C ASN A 808 44.50 -31.61 -0.57
N GLN A 809 43.65 -31.76 0.46
CA GLN A 809 44.01 -31.55 1.88
C GLN A 809 44.69 -30.19 2.14
N MET A 810 44.22 -29.14 1.46
CA MET A 810 44.72 -27.77 1.64
C MET A 810 43.71 -26.91 2.43
N VAL A 811 44.22 -25.88 3.10
CA VAL A 811 43.43 -24.79 3.68
C VAL A 811 43.89 -23.49 3.06
N ASP A 812 42.98 -22.81 2.36
CA ASP A 812 43.22 -21.50 1.79
C ASP A 812 42.74 -20.42 2.76
N VAL A 813 43.62 -19.48 3.10
CA VAL A 813 43.35 -18.31 3.95
C VAL A 813 43.45 -17.08 3.09
N ARG A 814 42.38 -16.28 3.04
CA ARG A 814 42.33 -15.03 2.30
C ARG A 814 41.91 -13.88 3.21
N SER A 815 42.60 -12.76 3.08
CA SER A 815 42.27 -11.50 3.74
C SER A 815 41.76 -10.51 2.72
N MET A 816 40.68 -9.78 3.05
CA MET A 816 40.10 -8.79 2.13
C MET A 816 40.85 -7.46 2.16
N ASP A 817 41.53 -7.10 3.27
CA ASP A 817 42.04 -5.73 3.45
C ASP A 817 43.36 -5.64 4.27
N GLY A 818 43.95 -6.76 4.67
CA GLY A 818 45.22 -6.79 5.42
C GLY A 818 46.16 -7.89 4.99
N LEU A 819 47.45 -7.59 4.83
CA LEU A 819 48.43 -8.58 4.39
C LEU A 819 48.61 -9.65 5.47
N ILE A 820 48.50 -10.92 5.09
CA ILE A 820 48.75 -12.05 5.96
C ILE A 820 50.27 -12.12 6.20
N LEU A 821 50.67 -11.98 7.46
CA LEU A 821 52.05 -12.00 7.90
C LEU A 821 52.48 -13.42 8.30
N ASP A 822 51.61 -14.14 9.01
CA ASP A 822 51.90 -15.49 9.48
C ASP A 822 50.61 -16.28 9.72
N VAL A 823 50.65 -17.59 9.47
CA VAL A 823 49.54 -18.50 9.73
C VAL A 823 50.06 -19.71 10.48
N HIS A 824 49.62 -19.93 11.71
CA HIS A 824 50.00 -21.07 12.54
C HIS A 824 48.80 -21.97 12.78
N LEU A 825 48.95 -23.26 12.56
CA LEU A 825 47.95 -24.26 12.93
C LEU A 825 48.41 -24.96 14.20
N ASN A 826 47.69 -24.70 15.29
CA ASN A 826 47.95 -25.27 16.60
C ASN A 826 47.03 -26.45 16.88
N ASP A 827 47.51 -27.47 17.56
CA ASP A 827 46.61 -28.45 18.19
C ASP A 827 45.90 -27.85 19.42
N MET A 828 44.96 -28.59 19.99
CA MET A 828 44.22 -28.14 21.18
C MET A 828 45.08 -27.98 22.45
N SER A 829 46.35 -28.42 22.43
CA SER A 829 47.31 -28.16 23.51
C SER A 829 48.14 -26.89 23.28
N GLY A 830 47.92 -26.18 22.17
CA GLY A 830 48.65 -24.98 21.80
C GLY A 830 49.98 -25.26 21.10
N GLN A 831 50.27 -26.51 20.73
CA GLN A 831 51.50 -26.84 20.01
C GLN A 831 51.32 -26.58 18.51
N ILE A 832 52.20 -25.75 17.93
CA ILE A 832 52.24 -25.50 16.48
C ILE A 832 52.55 -26.81 15.76
N LYS A 833 51.61 -27.27 14.93
CA LYS A 833 51.78 -28.44 14.06
C LYS A 833 52.26 -28.05 12.67
N GLN A 834 51.89 -26.85 12.22
CA GLN A 834 52.30 -26.32 10.93
C GLN A 834 52.29 -24.80 10.96
N SER A 835 53.21 -24.18 10.23
CA SER A 835 53.24 -22.72 10.08
C SER A 835 53.61 -22.31 8.66
N ILE A 836 53.05 -21.19 8.22
CA ILE A 836 53.40 -20.54 6.96
C ILE A 836 53.65 -19.08 7.24
N LYS A 837 54.88 -18.67 7.03
CA LYS A 837 55.25 -17.27 6.95
C LYS A 837 54.91 -16.77 5.55
N SER A 838 53.79 -16.07 5.44
CA SER A 838 53.35 -15.49 4.16
C SER A 838 54.25 -14.29 3.82
N ALA A 839 54.59 -14.12 2.54
CA ALA A 839 55.44 -13.03 2.04
C ALA A 839 54.67 -11.69 1.98
N ASN A 840 53.93 -11.34 3.04
CA ASN A 840 53.02 -10.21 3.08
C ASN A 840 52.02 -10.22 1.91
N SER A 841 51.30 -11.33 1.75
CA SER A 841 50.30 -11.51 0.69
C SER A 841 48.88 -11.54 1.26
N LEU A 842 47.88 -11.26 0.42
CA LEU A 842 46.46 -11.37 0.80
C LEU A 842 45.98 -12.83 0.88
N GLU A 843 46.80 -13.79 0.45
CA GLU A 843 46.43 -15.21 0.37
C GLU A 843 47.55 -16.13 0.86
N ALA A 844 47.22 -17.08 1.75
CA ALA A 844 48.14 -18.12 2.19
C ALA A 844 47.49 -19.50 2.05
N LYS A 845 48.25 -20.51 1.60
CA LYS A 845 47.76 -21.88 1.41
C LYS A 845 48.52 -22.87 2.26
N MET A 846 47.83 -23.60 3.14
CA MET A 846 48.43 -24.57 4.07
C MET A 846 48.09 -26.01 3.72
N ASP A 847 49.12 -26.84 3.51
CA ASP A 847 48.98 -28.28 3.27
C ASP A 847 48.84 -29.04 4.58
N ILE A 848 47.62 -29.42 4.95
CA ILE A 848 47.35 -30.13 6.20
C ILE A 848 47.42 -31.66 6.05
N SER A 849 47.99 -32.18 4.96
CA SER A 849 47.91 -33.60 4.61
C SER A 849 48.57 -34.53 5.63
N SER A 850 49.69 -34.10 6.23
CA SER A 850 50.43 -34.89 7.22
C SER A 850 49.81 -34.91 8.62
N LEU A 851 48.73 -34.17 8.87
CA LEU A 851 48.09 -34.09 10.18
C LEU A 851 47.09 -35.24 10.40
N PRO A 852 47.00 -35.82 11.61
CA PRO A 852 45.95 -36.78 11.93
C PRO A 852 44.56 -36.11 11.95
N ASP A 853 43.50 -36.92 11.96
CA ASP A 853 42.13 -36.41 12.14
C ASP A 853 41.99 -35.76 13.52
N GLY A 854 41.35 -34.60 13.56
CA GLY A 854 41.26 -33.82 14.78
C GLY A 854 40.80 -32.38 14.59
N VAL A 855 40.72 -31.69 15.72
CA VAL A 855 40.38 -30.27 15.79
C VAL A 855 41.65 -29.45 15.97
N TYR A 856 41.80 -28.39 15.19
CA TYR A 856 42.95 -27.50 15.20
C TYR A 856 42.50 -26.04 15.28
N MET A 857 43.37 -25.19 15.80
CA MET A 857 43.19 -23.74 15.87
C MET A 857 44.15 -23.04 14.92
N LEU A 858 43.61 -22.43 13.88
CA LEU A 858 44.34 -21.62 12.92
C LEU A 858 44.46 -20.19 13.45
N ASN A 859 45.68 -19.79 13.79
CA ASN A 859 46.03 -18.44 14.25
C ASN A 859 46.59 -17.68 13.04
N ILE A 860 45.89 -16.63 12.61
CA ILE A 860 46.21 -15.86 11.40
C ILE A 860 46.61 -14.46 11.85
N LYS A 861 47.90 -14.13 11.69
CA LYS A 861 48.43 -12.80 11.94
C LYS A 861 48.43 -11.99 10.65
N THR A 862 47.82 -10.82 10.68
CA THR A 862 47.77 -9.87 9.57
C THR A 862 48.37 -8.52 9.98
N THR A 863 48.53 -7.61 9.03
CA THR A 863 48.88 -6.20 9.31
C THR A 863 47.83 -5.48 10.14
N MET A 864 46.60 -6.00 10.23
CA MET A 864 45.49 -5.38 10.94
C MET A 864 45.20 -6.03 12.31
N GLY A 865 45.90 -7.10 12.67
CA GLY A 865 45.69 -7.83 13.93
C GLY A 865 45.75 -9.35 13.77
N THR A 866 45.40 -10.08 14.83
CA THR A 866 45.42 -11.56 14.85
C THR A 866 44.01 -12.14 14.99
N VAL A 867 43.67 -13.10 14.15
CA VAL A 867 42.38 -13.82 14.16
C VAL A 867 42.60 -15.30 14.42
N ASN A 868 41.69 -15.92 15.17
CA ASN A 868 41.68 -17.36 15.42
C ASN A 868 40.48 -18.01 14.73
N LYS A 869 40.71 -19.05 13.92
CA LYS A 869 39.64 -19.85 13.29
C LYS A 869 39.81 -21.32 13.67
N LYS A 870 38.70 -21.98 13.99
CA LYS A 870 38.69 -23.41 14.28
C LYS A 870 38.57 -24.20 12.98
N ILE A 871 39.39 -25.25 12.82
CA ILE A 871 39.34 -26.17 11.69
C ILE A 871 39.16 -27.59 12.22
N VAL A 872 38.37 -28.39 11.53
CA VAL A 872 38.20 -29.83 11.81
C VAL A 872 38.70 -30.60 10.60
N LYS A 873 39.76 -31.40 10.79
CA LYS A 873 40.24 -32.35 9.78
C LYS A 873 39.58 -33.70 10.04
N VAL A 874 38.93 -34.24 9.02
CA VAL A 874 38.37 -35.60 8.98
C VAL A 874 38.79 -36.17 7.63
N ASN A 875 39.53 -37.28 7.63
CA ASN A 875 39.89 -38.01 6.41
C ASN A 875 38.69 -38.69 5.75
#